data_AF-A0A3M3QVP2-F1
#
_entry.id   AF-A0A3M3QVP2-F1
#
_cell.length_a   1.000
_cell.length_b   1.000
_cell.length_c   1.000
_cell.angle_alpha   90.00
_cell.angle_beta   90.00
_cell.angle_gamma   90.00
#
_symmetry.space_group_name_H-M   'P 1'
#
loop_
_entity.id
_entity.type
_entity.pdbx_description
1 polymer ?
#
loop_
_entity_poly.entity_id
_entity_poly.type
_entity_poly.pdbx_seq_one_letter_code
_entity_poly.pdbx_strand_id
1 'polypeptide(L)'
;MTEYFELGKQVCEKTYTPLFPKTRSLLNACKENQFVDVVELRVFEQSGSTTEIIVIDAGDATIEHASPSGIKRNERLAIGIRASTHMPVIVWALRKDFPGLSHLHATPEGEPRALCLYNVAWSSTERTWTAEKLIQRIFWWLKQSATGTLHRSDQPLEQLFYLSQYQLLLPSDHLKYTAGQENQLAIQWLPDDNGMLRALPPSSPVYNPEYVGRFQLLPIMIGPLESHEVVAAPRTLGQLQDRLRTLGSDLIGPLINSLKTSFAVGAGPLTQNLKAVTGLIILVYVPRNRNGVFDRHDVLGYIVLKNPIDLANDLGLNPFVVNERSYLVPLIGEDSCAPQSENWKSSEVLLVEIRQGVDRKFAQSLSSIDPVSADFQGVLAGVGALGSLLADIWAREAWGKWTYVDPDKLLPHNLTRHIAVDAQLGLSKTAVVKRHVTEIFPNTPAPTAINASVTDELELLSTSLASADVLVDVTTTLNVPRDLSVREGVSRIASLFITPSGNGCVLMLEDKNRSLRAWAIEAQYYRAILTSQWGEGHLVSHLGDIWVGGGCRDISVKISPERIHLHAGVLSRQLRRSLQSPDARACVWTVDDATDAVSQTELLLHTSYAIQRKGWTIIYDDGLMTKLNQYRDNGLPSETGGMLLGVTDTKSMTILMVDALAAPVDSQASPCHFIRGKEGQQEALEACHLRTANIVDYIGEWHSHLHGCPSTPSQDDKNLLASLTRKMSADGLPMLMVIVAEGSIGFNVGTLSTA
;
A
#
# COMPACT_ATOMS: atom_id res chain seq x y z
N MET A 1 8.01 -42.27 39.55
CA MET A 1 9.34 -41.92 38.98
C MET A 1 9.10 -41.14 37.71
N THR A 2 9.85 -40.08 37.44
CA THR A 2 9.79 -39.37 36.15
C THR A 2 10.47 -40.24 35.09
N GLU A 3 9.79 -40.52 33.99
CA GLU A 3 10.38 -41.25 32.87
C GLU A 3 10.97 -40.28 31.83
N TYR A 4 12.10 -40.67 31.25
CA TYR A 4 12.79 -39.89 30.22
C TYR A 4 12.94 -40.70 28.92
N PHE A 5 12.94 -40.01 27.80
CA PHE A 5 13.35 -40.53 26.51
C PHE A 5 14.87 -40.68 26.46
N GLU A 6 15.32 -41.71 25.75
CA GLU A 6 16.74 -41.98 25.53
C GLU A 6 17.08 -41.78 24.05
N LEU A 7 17.82 -40.71 23.75
CA LEU A 7 18.21 -40.36 22.38
C LEU A 7 19.62 -40.84 22.05
N GLY A 8 19.76 -41.71 21.05
CA GLY A 8 21.07 -42.18 20.59
C GLY A 8 21.82 -43.04 21.61
N LYS A 9 23.10 -43.31 21.32
CA LYS A 9 23.99 -44.15 22.15
C LYS A 9 24.82 -43.29 23.09
N GLN A 10 24.87 -43.66 24.36
CA GLN A 10 25.72 -43.01 25.36
C GLN A 10 27.20 -43.19 25.03
N VAL A 11 27.98 -42.12 25.17
CA VAL A 11 29.43 -42.14 24.98
C VAL A 11 30.13 -41.70 26.26
N CYS A 12 31.29 -42.29 26.55
CA CYS A 12 32.05 -41.95 27.74
C CYS A 12 32.71 -40.58 27.58
N GLU A 13 32.36 -39.64 28.45
CA GLU A 13 32.84 -38.26 28.43
C GLU A 13 34.37 -38.14 28.51
N LYS A 14 35.04 -39.06 29.22
CA LYS A 14 36.51 -39.07 29.36
C LYS A 14 37.25 -39.47 28.10
N THR A 15 36.58 -40.16 27.17
CA THR A 15 37.22 -40.75 25.97
C THR A 15 36.66 -40.19 24.66
N TYR A 16 35.54 -39.48 24.71
CA TYR A 16 34.89 -38.94 23.52
C TYR A 16 35.25 -37.46 23.32
N THR A 17 35.84 -37.15 22.17
CA THR A 17 36.12 -35.76 21.76
C THR A 17 35.04 -35.31 20.79
N PRO A 18 34.23 -34.28 21.12
CA PRO A 18 33.19 -33.81 20.21
C PRO A 18 33.78 -33.29 18.88
N LEU A 19 33.20 -33.73 17.78
CA LEU A 19 33.46 -33.39 16.39
C LEU A 19 33.17 -31.91 16.13
N PHE A 20 32.00 -31.39 16.54
CA PHE A 20 31.61 -30.01 16.20
C PHE A 20 32.21 -28.98 17.18
N PRO A 21 32.78 -27.87 16.69
CA PRO A 21 33.26 -26.78 17.54
C PRO A 21 32.17 -26.21 18.46
N LYS A 22 30.92 -26.13 17.97
CA LYS A 22 29.77 -25.67 18.76
C LYS A 22 29.47 -26.62 19.93
N THR A 23 29.61 -27.93 19.76
CA THR A 23 29.43 -28.90 20.86
C THR A 23 30.46 -28.70 21.96
N ARG A 24 31.73 -28.49 21.59
CA ARG A 24 32.80 -28.25 22.58
C ARG A 24 32.56 -26.95 23.38
N SER A 25 32.22 -25.86 22.68
CA SER A 25 31.88 -24.59 23.32
C SER A 25 30.66 -24.73 24.24
N LEU A 26 29.64 -25.47 23.82
CA LEU A 26 28.44 -25.68 24.62
C LEU A 26 28.69 -26.56 25.84
N LEU A 27 29.48 -27.62 25.71
CA LEU A 27 29.85 -28.49 26.84
C LEU A 27 30.60 -27.70 27.92
N ASN A 28 31.53 -26.84 27.53
CA ASN A 28 32.26 -25.97 28.47
C ASN A 28 31.29 -24.99 29.16
N ALA A 29 30.46 -24.29 28.38
CA ALA A 29 29.49 -23.34 28.93
C ALA A 29 28.47 -24.00 29.88
N CYS A 30 28.06 -25.25 29.61
CA CYS A 30 27.19 -26.00 30.52
C CYS A 30 27.90 -26.34 31.83
N LYS A 31 29.16 -26.80 31.79
CA LYS A 31 29.95 -27.13 32.99
C LYS A 31 30.26 -25.93 33.87
N GLU A 32 30.41 -24.75 33.28
CA GLU A 32 30.70 -23.50 33.99
C GLU A 32 29.42 -22.84 34.55
N ASN A 33 28.23 -23.30 34.15
CA ASN A 33 26.97 -22.71 34.56
C ASN A 33 26.39 -23.40 35.80
N GLN A 34 26.30 -22.66 36.92
CA GLN A 34 25.80 -23.18 38.21
C GLN A 34 24.35 -23.69 38.21
N PHE A 35 23.57 -23.42 37.14
CA PHE A 35 22.17 -23.82 37.01
C PHE A 35 21.96 -24.98 36.03
N VAL A 36 23.05 -25.55 35.52
CA VAL A 36 23.04 -26.63 34.54
C VAL A 36 23.95 -27.76 35.02
N ASP A 37 23.39 -28.96 35.18
CA ASP A 37 24.16 -30.17 35.45
C ASP A 37 24.26 -31.01 34.18
N VAL A 38 25.48 -31.29 33.71
CA VAL A 38 25.69 -32.19 32.57
C VAL A 38 25.52 -33.64 33.04
N VAL A 39 24.52 -34.32 32.49
CA VAL A 39 24.18 -35.71 32.86
C VAL A 39 25.04 -36.69 32.07
N GLU A 40 25.07 -36.53 30.75
CA GLU A 40 25.79 -37.43 29.86
C GLU A 40 25.96 -36.86 28.44
N LEU A 41 26.87 -37.47 27.69
CA LEU A 41 27.03 -37.24 26.26
C LEU A 41 26.47 -38.44 25.49
N ARG A 42 25.75 -38.16 24.40
CA ARG A 42 25.24 -39.18 23.50
C ARG A 42 25.54 -38.82 22.04
N VAL A 43 25.57 -39.84 21.18
CA VAL A 43 25.74 -39.69 19.74
C VAL A 43 24.62 -40.43 19.03
N PHE A 44 24.05 -39.78 18.02
CA PHE A 44 23.00 -40.33 17.18
C PHE A 44 23.42 -40.26 15.72
N GLU A 45 23.30 -41.38 15.00
CA GLU A 45 23.60 -41.46 13.57
C GLU A 45 22.32 -41.79 12.81
N GLN A 46 21.99 -40.96 11.81
CA GLN A 46 20.83 -41.17 10.95
C GLN A 46 21.19 -40.78 9.51
N SER A 47 20.97 -41.71 8.57
CA SER A 47 21.11 -41.47 7.12
C SER A 47 22.43 -40.79 6.71
N GLY A 48 23.55 -41.17 7.34
CA GLY A 48 24.88 -40.62 7.04
C GLY A 48 25.20 -39.28 7.72
N SER A 49 24.34 -38.80 8.63
CA SER A 49 24.56 -37.59 9.43
C SER A 49 24.74 -37.95 10.92
N THR A 50 25.79 -37.41 11.53
CA THR A 50 26.07 -37.55 12.97
C THR A 50 25.53 -36.34 13.72
N THR A 51 24.78 -36.61 14.79
CA THR A 51 24.31 -35.61 15.77
C THR A 51 24.96 -35.89 17.12
N GLU A 52 25.62 -34.88 17.69
CA GLU A 52 26.20 -34.92 19.03
C GLU A 52 25.22 -34.32 20.03
N ILE A 53 24.97 -35.01 21.14
CA ILE A 53 23.94 -34.63 22.10
C ILE A 53 24.58 -34.44 23.48
N ILE A 54 24.29 -33.29 24.09
CA ILE A 54 24.61 -33.00 25.49
C ILE A 54 23.30 -33.10 26.28
N VAL A 55 23.19 -34.08 27.17
CA VAL A 55 22.05 -34.22 28.07
C VAL A 55 22.34 -33.44 29.35
N ILE A 56 21.44 -32.54 29.69
CA ILE A 56 21.57 -31.65 30.85
C ILE A 56 20.31 -31.69 31.71
N ASP A 57 20.48 -31.48 33.02
CA ASP A 57 19.41 -31.02 33.89
C ASP A 57 19.51 -29.50 34.01
N ALA A 58 18.47 -28.78 33.59
CA ALA A 58 18.44 -27.32 33.59
C ALA A 58 17.41 -26.81 34.60
N GLY A 59 17.85 -25.99 35.57
CA GLY A 59 16.96 -25.33 36.53
C GLY A 59 17.59 -24.11 37.21
N ASP A 60 17.10 -22.90 36.90
CA ASP A 60 17.60 -21.62 37.43
C ASP A 60 16.78 -21.06 38.61
N ALA A 61 15.91 -21.90 39.19
CA ALA A 61 14.99 -21.56 40.27
C ALA A 61 13.97 -20.42 39.96
N THR A 62 13.81 -20.02 38.70
CA THR A 62 12.83 -18.98 38.32
C THR A 62 11.40 -19.49 38.12
N ILE A 63 11.20 -20.81 38.15
CA ILE A 63 9.90 -21.47 37.96
C ILE A 63 9.28 -21.83 39.32
N GLU A 64 8.00 -21.52 39.50
CA GLU A 64 7.26 -21.84 40.73
C GLU A 64 7.01 -23.35 40.89
N HIS A 65 6.77 -23.81 42.12
CA HIS A 65 6.57 -25.25 42.39
C HIS A 65 5.33 -25.85 41.71
N ALA A 66 4.30 -25.04 41.44
CA ALA A 66 3.07 -25.42 40.78
C ALA A 66 2.88 -24.56 39.52
N SER A 67 3.75 -24.72 38.51
CA SER A 67 3.54 -24.02 37.24
C SER A 67 2.20 -24.47 36.63
N PRO A 68 1.32 -23.52 36.25
CA PRO A 68 0.05 -23.84 35.62
C PRO A 68 0.23 -24.55 34.27
N SER A 69 1.37 -24.37 33.60
CA SER A 69 1.69 -24.99 32.32
C SER A 69 2.34 -26.37 32.44
N GLY A 70 2.58 -26.89 33.65
CA GLY A 70 3.15 -28.24 33.84
C GLY A 70 4.67 -28.36 33.61
N ILE A 71 5.39 -27.23 33.53
CA ILE A 71 6.87 -27.21 33.49
C ILE A 71 7.42 -27.39 34.91
N LYS A 72 8.43 -28.26 35.06
CA LYS A 72 9.11 -28.52 36.34
C LYS A 72 10.25 -27.53 36.56
N ARG A 73 10.64 -27.32 37.82
CA ARG A 73 11.80 -26.47 38.20
C ARG A 73 13.12 -26.91 37.59
N ASN A 74 13.27 -28.23 37.41
CA ASN A 74 14.40 -28.85 36.77
C ASN A 74 13.84 -29.70 35.64
N GLU A 75 14.21 -29.37 34.40
CA GLU A 75 13.85 -30.14 33.22
C GLU A 75 15.09 -30.81 32.65
N ARG A 76 14.96 -32.09 32.30
CA ARG A 76 16.01 -32.82 31.60
C ARG A 76 15.90 -32.55 30.10
N LEU A 77 16.92 -31.94 29.54
CA LEU A 77 16.97 -31.51 28.15
C LEU A 77 18.12 -32.19 27.42
N ALA A 78 17.95 -32.41 26.12
CA ALA A 78 19.02 -32.84 25.22
C ALA A 78 19.30 -31.72 24.22
N ILE A 79 20.53 -31.20 24.18
CA ILE A 79 20.96 -30.23 23.17
C ILE A 79 21.73 -30.96 22.08
N GLY A 80 21.14 -31.07 20.90
CA GLY A 80 21.71 -31.73 19.72
C GLY A 80 22.41 -30.75 18.79
N ILE A 81 23.61 -31.10 18.36
CA ILE A 81 24.40 -30.39 17.36
C ILE A 81 24.63 -31.31 16.16
N ARG A 82 24.34 -30.82 14.95
CA ARG A 82 24.54 -31.55 13.69
C ARG A 82 25.12 -30.67 12.59
N ALA A 83 25.71 -31.30 11.58
CA ALA A 83 26.12 -30.63 10.34
C ALA A 83 24.88 -30.27 9.50
N SER A 84 24.29 -29.11 9.73
CA SER A 84 23.15 -28.58 8.96
C SER A 84 23.31 -27.07 8.76
N THR A 85 22.97 -26.58 7.57
CA THR A 85 22.94 -25.16 7.23
C THR A 85 21.66 -24.45 7.71
N HIS A 86 20.58 -25.21 7.93
CA HIS A 86 19.27 -24.66 8.28
C HIS A 86 19.01 -24.63 9.78
N MET A 87 19.33 -25.71 10.51
CA MET A 87 19.13 -25.78 11.95
C MET A 87 20.12 -26.77 12.58
N PRO A 88 21.36 -26.31 12.85
CA PRO A 88 22.41 -27.16 13.40
C PRO A 88 22.28 -27.38 14.90
N VAL A 89 21.45 -26.61 15.62
CA VAL A 89 21.24 -26.75 17.08
C VAL A 89 19.76 -26.96 17.36
N ILE A 90 19.41 -28.07 18.01
CA ILE A 90 18.05 -28.39 18.47
C ILE A 90 18.07 -28.71 19.95
N VAL A 91 17.03 -28.33 20.69
CA VAL A 91 16.87 -28.67 22.10
C VAL A 91 15.60 -29.49 22.27
N TRP A 92 15.73 -30.69 22.84
CA TRP A 92 14.61 -31.59 23.16
C TRP A 92 14.34 -31.64 24.67
N ALA A 93 13.07 -31.65 25.06
CA ALA A 93 12.65 -31.99 26.42
C ALA A 93 12.49 -33.51 26.54
N LEU A 94 13.32 -34.16 27.35
CA LEU A 94 13.38 -35.63 27.43
C LEU A 94 12.31 -36.23 28.32
N ARG A 95 11.66 -35.43 29.16
CA ARG A 95 10.62 -35.92 30.07
C ARG A 95 9.40 -36.43 29.28
N LYS A 96 8.97 -37.68 29.49
CA LYS A 96 7.89 -38.28 28.69
C LYS A 96 6.53 -37.61 28.89
N ASP A 97 6.26 -37.09 30.09
CA ASP A 97 5.05 -36.34 30.44
C ASP A 97 5.22 -34.81 30.26
N PHE A 98 6.18 -34.36 29.44
CA PHE A 98 6.38 -32.93 29.17
C PHE A 98 5.13 -32.31 28.54
N PRO A 99 4.65 -31.13 28.98
CA PRO A 99 3.37 -30.53 28.59
C PRO A 99 3.36 -30.00 27.15
N GLY A 100 2.15 -29.86 26.58
CA GLY A 100 1.92 -29.47 25.18
C GLY A 100 1.81 -27.97 25.06
N LEU A 101 2.93 -27.29 24.82
CA LEU A 101 3.03 -25.85 24.91
C LEU A 101 3.24 -25.21 23.53
N SER A 102 2.91 -23.92 23.43
CA SER A 102 3.30 -23.08 22.29
C SER A 102 4.82 -23.02 22.14
N HIS A 103 5.28 -22.72 20.93
CA HIS A 103 6.68 -22.65 20.51
C HIS A 103 7.41 -23.99 20.67
N LEU A 104 6.76 -25.08 20.26
CA LEU A 104 7.38 -26.39 20.06
C LEU A 104 7.47 -26.70 18.57
N HIS A 105 8.57 -27.33 18.14
CA HIS A 105 8.64 -27.94 16.82
C HIS A 105 7.76 -29.20 16.77
N ALA A 106 7.21 -29.50 15.60
CA ALA A 106 6.47 -30.73 15.38
C ALA A 106 7.41 -31.94 15.53
N THR A 107 7.13 -32.81 16.50
CA THR A 107 7.84 -34.07 16.74
C THR A 107 6.90 -35.27 16.54
N PRO A 108 7.41 -36.45 16.11
CA PRO A 108 6.60 -37.66 16.04
C PRO A 108 6.00 -38.04 17.40
N GLU A 109 4.88 -38.77 17.37
CA GLU A 109 4.34 -39.40 18.56
C GLU A 109 5.33 -40.44 19.10
N GLY A 110 5.56 -40.44 20.42
CA GLY A 110 6.57 -41.31 21.05
C GLY A 110 8.01 -40.79 20.97
N GLU A 111 8.24 -39.58 20.46
CA GLU A 111 9.53 -38.88 20.50
C GLU A 111 9.51 -37.66 21.42
N PRO A 112 10.67 -37.23 21.97
CA PRO A 112 10.74 -36.07 22.83
C PRO A 112 10.42 -34.78 22.07
N ARG A 113 9.73 -33.84 22.74
CA ARG A 113 9.32 -32.57 22.16
C ARG A 113 10.51 -31.64 21.96
N ALA A 114 10.59 -30.96 20.82
CA ALA A 114 11.67 -30.04 20.48
C ALA A 114 11.26 -28.58 20.68
N LEU A 115 12.10 -27.77 21.32
CA LEU A 115 11.81 -26.38 21.65
C LEU A 115 12.08 -25.45 20.47
N CYS A 116 11.14 -24.56 20.15
CA CYS A 116 11.35 -23.47 19.20
C CYS A 116 11.94 -22.25 19.93
N LEU A 117 13.25 -22.09 19.84
CA LEU A 117 13.97 -21.04 20.58
C LEU A 117 14.08 -19.72 19.81
N TYR A 118 14.06 -19.74 18.47
CA TYR A 118 14.32 -18.58 17.63
C TYR A 118 13.20 -18.38 16.61
N ASN A 119 12.81 -17.12 16.39
CA ASN A 119 11.79 -16.70 15.41
C ASN A 119 12.40 -16.10 14.13
N VAL A 120 13.72 -16.19 13.96
CA VAL A 120 14.48 -15.73 12.80
C VAL A 120 15.32 -16.86 12.23
N ALA A 121 15.68 -16.78 10.94
CA ALA A 121 16.50 -17.78 10.29
C ALA A 121 17.83 -18.02 11.03
N TRP A 122 18.33 -19.27 10.98
CA TRP A 122 19.58 -19.63 11.66
C TRP A 122 20.76 -18.79 11.17
N SER A 123 20.84 -18.46 9.87
CA SER A 123 21.91 -17.63 9.30
C SER A 123 22.02 -16.23 9.95
N SER A 124 20.90 -15.67 10.43
CA SER A 124 20.89 -14.43 11.23
C SER A 124 21.30 -14.69 12.67
N THR A 125 20.77 -15.75 13.29
CA THR A 125 21.08 -16.14 14.67
C THR A 125 22.56 -16.44 14.85
N GLU A 126 23.15 -17.20 13.91
CA GLU A 126 24.52 -17.69 13.94
C GLU A 126 25.57 -16.59 14.13
N ARG A 127 25.31 -15.39 13.58
CA ARG A 127 26.22 -14.24 13.67
C ARG A 127 26.41 -13.73 15.09
N THR A 128 25.43 -13.95 15.96
CA THR A 128 25.44 -13.48 17.36
C THR A 128 25.30 -14.61 18.38
N TRP A 129 25.26 -15.85 17.87
CA TRP A 129 25.06 -17.06 18.66
C TRP A 129 26.30 -17.39 19.46
N THR A 130 26.11 -17.65 20.75
CA THR A 130 27.12 -18.24 21.64
C THR A 130 26.46 -19.31 22.49
N ALA A 131 27.26 -20.21 23.07
CA ALA A 131 26.77 -21.26 23.94
C ALA A 131 26.03 -20.72 25.18
N GLU A 132 26.57 -19.67 25.80
CA GLU A 132 26.00 -19.03 27.00
C GLU A 132 24.66 -18.37 26.69
N LYS A 133 24.55 -17.69 25.54
CA LYS A 133 23.29 -17.11 25.08
C LYS A 133 22.24 -18.18 24.78
N LEU A 134 22.64 -19.35 24.25
CA LEU A 134 21.71 -20.47 24.07
C LEU A 134 21.15 -20.95 25.42
N ILE A 135 22.01 -21.13 26.42
CA ILE A 135 21.60 -21.55 27.77
C ILE A 135 20.63 -20.52 28.38
N GLN A 136 20.97 -19.22 28.30
CA GLN A 136 20.08 -18.15 28.74
C GLN A 136 18.73 -18.17 27.98
N ARG A 137 18.76 -18.47 26.68
CA ARG A 137 17.56 -18.57 25.85
C ARG A 137 16.68 -19.76 26.24
N ILE A 138 17.27 -20.90 26.59
CA ILE A 138 16.55 -22.07 27.13
C ILE A 138 15.84 -21.69 28.43
N PHE A 139 16.55 -21.06 29.38
CA PHE A 139 15.94 -20.63 30.64
C PHE A 139 14.82 -19.61 30.44
N TRP A 140 15.04 -18.61 29.58
CA TRP A 140 13.98 -17.67 29.20
C TRP A 140 12.77 -18.39 28.61
N TRP A 141 12.98 -19.34 27.70
CA TRP A 141 11.90 -20.09 27.06
C TRP A 141 11.10 -20.91 28.09
N LEU A 142 11.79 -21.65 28.98
CA LEU A 142 11.15 -22.43 30.05
C LEU A 142 10.34 -21.53 30.99
N LYS A 143 10.91 -20.40 31.41
CA LYS A 143 10.24 -19.43 32.28
C LYS A 143 8.97 -18.85 31.64
N GLN A 144 9.07 -18.32 30.42
CA GLN A 144 7.93 -17.72 29.72
C GLN A 144 6.84 -18.75 29.41
N SER A 145 7.23 -19.99 29.14
CA SER A 145 6.30 -21.10 28.93
C SER A 145 5.60 -21.48 30.25
N ALA A 146 6.33 -21.49 31.37
CA ALA A 146 5.80 -21.82 32.69
C ALA A 146 4.78 -20.78 33.19
N THR A 147 4.90 -19.53 32.74
CA THR A 147 3.97 -18.43 33.04
C THR A 147 2.89 -18.23 31.96
N GLY A 148 2.94 -18.97 30.86
CA GLY A 148 2.00 -18.85 29.74
C GLY A 148 2.14 -17.54 28.94
N THR A 149 3.25 -16.82 29.08
CA THR A 149 3.48 -15.49 28.47
C THR A 149 4.36 -15.53 27.22
N LEU A 150 4.77 -16.72 26.78
CA LEU A 150 5.65 -16.87 25.62
C LEU A 150 4.99 -16.45 24.31
N HIS A 151 3.68 -16.72 24.16
CA HIS A 151 2.88 -16.33 23.01
C HIS A 151 2.25 -14.96 23.25
N ARG A 152 2.41 -14.01 22.32
CA ARG A 152 1.84 -12.67 22.47
C ARG A 152 0.36 -12.67 22.13
N SER A 153 -0.45 -11.88 22.83
CA SER A 153 -1.90 -11.83 22.61
C SER A 153 -2.34 -11.35 21.21
N ASP A 154 -1.44 -10.74 20.43
CA ASP A 154 -1.61 -10.29 19.04
C ASP A 154 -1.02 -11.27 18.02
N GLN A 155 -0.23 -12.26 18.47
CA GLN A 155 0.34 -13.29 17.61
C GLN A 155 -0.78 -14.27 17.18
N PRO A 156 -0.84 -14.69 15.91
CA PRO A 156 -1.72 -15.77 15.52
C PRO A 156 -1.41 -17.03 16.34
N LEU A 157 -2.43 -17.80 16.75
CA LEU A 157 -2.20 -19.12 17.36
C LEU A 157 -1.36 -19.94 16.37
N GLU A 158 -0.29 -20.55 16.87
CA GLU A 158 0.79 -21.05 16.03
C GLU A 158 0.29 -22.03 14.97
N GLN A 159 0.61 -21.72 13.70
CA GLN A 159 0.77 -22.73 12.68
C GLN A 159 2.20 -23.25 12.85
N LEU A 160 2.35 -24.47 13.40
CA LEU A 160 3.61 -25.06 13.89
C LEU A 160 4.67 -25.37 12.81
N PHE A 161 4.66 -24.71 11.66
CA PHE A 161 5.28 -25.29 10.46
C PHE A 161 6.27 -24.35 9.78
N TYR A 162 7.43 -24.16 10.43
CA TYR A 162 8.62 -23.57 9.78
C TYR A 162 9.40 -24.57 8.90
N LEU A 163 8.91 -25.82 8.74
CA LEU A 163 9.65 -26.91 8.10
C LEU A 163 8.82 -27.68 7.06
N SER A 164 7.81 -27.06 6.44
CA SER A 164 7.19 -27.68 5.27
C SER A 164 8.07 -27.47 4.02
N GLN A 165 8.21 -28.52 3.22
CA GLN A 165 8.80 -28.44 1.87
C GLN A 165 7.83 -27.81 0.87
N TYR A 166 6.54 -27.67 1.21
CA TYR A 166 5.50 -27.18 0.33
C TYR A 166 4.85 -25.92 0.87
N GLN A 167 4.70 -24.92 0.01
CA GLN A 167 3.93 -23.71 0.30
C GLN A 167 2.80 -23.58 -0.70
N LEU A 168 1.62 -23.16 -0.25
CA LEU A 168 0.49 -22.88 -1.12
C LEU A 168 0.04 -21.44 -0.95
N LEU A 169 0.14 -20.69 -2.04
CA LEU A 169 -0.41 -19.34 -2.16
C LEU A 169 -1.91 -19.44 -2.48
N LEU A 170 -2.77 -19.02 -1.55
CA LEU A 170 -4.21 -18.93 -1.75
C LEU A 170 -4.63 -17.52 -2.21
N PRO A 171 -5.66 -17.38 -3.05
CA PRO A 171 -6.21 -16.07 -3.38
C PRO A 171 -6.84 -15.41 -2.14
N SER A 172 -6.89 -14.07 -2.11
CA SER A 172 -7.44 -13.33 -0.97
C SER A 172 -8.91 -13.68 -0.68
N ASP A 173 -9.67 -14.08 -1.70
CA ASP A 173 -11.08 -14.49 -1.58
C ASP A 173 -11.28 -16.01 -1.61
N HIS A 174 -10.26 -16.79 -1.23
CA HIS A 174 -10.27 -18.26 -1.15
C HIS A 174 -11.50 -18.87 -0.44
N LEU A 175 -12.08 -18.19 0.55
CA LEU A 175 -13.32 -18.62 1.22
C LEU A 175 -14.53 -18.72 0.29
N LYS A 176 -14.58 -17.98 -0.84
CA LYS A 176 -15.66 -18.12 -1.83
C LYS A 176 -15.63 -19.45 -2.57
N TYR A 177 -14.50 -20.14 -2.56
CA TYR A 177 -14.27 -21.39 -3.27
C TYR A 177 -14.44 -22.62 -2.37
N THR A 178 -14.91 -22.44 -1.13
CA THR A 178 -15.21 -23.56 -0.20
C THR A 178 -16.65 -24.04 -0.29
N ALA A 179 -17.54 -23.26 -0.90
CA ALA A 179 -18.98 -23.54 -0.99
C ALA A 179 -19.44 -23.75 -2.44
N GLY A 180 -19.80 -24.99 -2.79
CA GLY A 180 -20.44 -25.35 -4.06
C GLY A 180 -19.52 -25.92 -5.15
N GLN A 181 -20.11 -26.60 -6.14
CA GLN A 181 -19.39 -27.25 -7.25
C GLN A 181 -18.99 -26.30 -8.39
N GLU A 182 -19.54 -25.09 -8.44
CA GLU A 182 -19.39 -24.17 -9.59
C GLU A 182 -18.09 -23.35 -9.57
N ASN A 183 -17.43 -23.18 -8.42
CA ASN A 183 -16.21 -22.36 -8.29
C ASN A 183 -15.03 -23.19 -7.76
N GLN A 184 -14.18 -23.68 -8.65
CA GLN A 184 -13.00 -24.47 -8.28
C GLN A 184 -11.70 -23.68 -8.47
N LEU A 185 -10.75 -23.91 -7.57
CA LEU A 185 -9.38 -23.43 -7.70
C LEU A 185 -8.53 -24.51 -8.36
N ALA A 186 -7.77 -24.11 -9.39
CA ALA A 186 -6.72 -24.93 -9.97
C ALA A 186 -5.39 -24.65 -9.26
N ILE A 187 -4.56 -25.67 -9.10
CA ILE A 187 -3.24 -25.59 -8.46
C ILE A 187 -2.15 -25.64 -9.52
N GLN A 188 -1.25 -24.67 -9.49
CA GLN A 188 -0.12 -24.58 -10.41
C GLN A 188 1.21 -24.67 -9.65
N TRP A 189 2.16 -25.35 -10.27
CA TRP A 189 3.56 -25.33 -9.82
C TRP A 189 4.24 -24.08 -10.34
N LEU A 190 5.13 -23.49 -9.54
CA LEU A 190 5.98 -22.40 -9.99
C LEU A 190 7.34 -22.97 -10.43
N PRO A 191 7.80 -22.69 -11.67
CA PRO A 191 8.88 -23.42 -12.34
C PRO A 191 10.28 -23.27 -11.72
N ASP A 192 10.49 -22.33 -10.79
CA ASP A 192 11.81 -21.98 -10.24
C ASP A 192 11.96 -22.28 -8.73
N ASP A 193 10.94 -22.86 -8.08
CA ASP A 193 10.98 -23.15 -6.63
C ASP A 193 10.44 -24.54 -6.30
N ASN A 194 11.30 -25.38 -5.71
CA ASN A 194 10.94 -26.74 -5.31
C ASN A 194 9.98 -26.69 -4.11
N GLY A 195 8.69 -26.67 -4.40
CA GLY A 195 7.60 -26.85 -3.43
C GLY A 195 6.62 -25.69 -3.36
N MET A 196 6.81 -24.62 -4.13
CA MET A 196 5.87 -23.50 -4.16
C MET A 196 4.72 -23.76 -5.14
N LEU A 197 3.50 -23.75 -4.59
CA LEU A 197 2.24 -23.96 -5.29
C LEU A 197 1.40 -22.70 -5.24
N ARG A 198 0.61 -22.46 -6.28
CA ARG A 198 -0.34 -21.34 -6.34
C ARG A 198 -1.72 -21.82 -6.70
N ALA A 199 -2.71 -21.48 -5.89
CA ALA A 199 -4.12 -21.70 -6.19
C ALA A 199 -4.68 -20.49 -6.95
N LEU A 200 -5.30 -20.74 -8.10
CA LEU A 200 -5.88 -19.71 -8.97
C LEU A 200 -7.21 -20.20 -9.54
N PRO A 201 -8.21 -19.32 -9.73
CA PRO A 201 -9.37 -19.68 -10.52
C PRO A 201 -8.96 -19.88 -12.00
N PRO A 202 -9.54 -20.85 -12.73
CA PRO A 202 -9.25 -21.07 -14.15
C PRO A 202 -9.52 -19.86 -15.05
N SER A 203 -10.37 -18.92 -14.60
CA SER A 203 -10.66 -17.65 -15.29
C SER A 203 -9.59 -16.58 -15.08
N SER A 204 -8.60 -16.81 -14.22
CA SER A 204 -7.54 -15.84 -13.92
C SER A 204 -6.68 -15.55 -15.16
N PRO A 205 -6.33 -14.29 -15.46
CA PRO A 205 -5.47 -13.95 -16.59
C PRO A 205 -4.03 -14.46 -16.44
N VAL A 206 -3.60 -14.79 -15.21
CA VAL A 206 -2.28 -15.38 -14.92
C VAL A 206 -2.31 -16.90 -14.84
N TYR A 207 -3.46 -17.54 -15.11
CA TYR A 207 -3.58 -18.99 -15.18
C TYR A 207 -2.88 -19.50 -16.45
N ASN A 208 -1.80 -20.28 -16.29
CA ASN A 208 -1.17 -21.00 -17.39
C ASN A 208 -1.49 -22.51 -17.37
N PRO A 209 -2.21 -23.06 -18.38
CA PRO A 209 -2.52 -24.50 -18.43
C PRO A 209 -1.28 -25.41 -18.51
N GLU A 210 -0.12 -24.92 -18.94
CA GLU A 210 1.12 -25.71 -19.03
C GLU A 210 1.76 -25.99 -17.65
N TYR A 211 1.53 -25.13 -16.66
CA TYR A 211 2.09 -25.27 -15.30
C TYR A 211 1.13 -25.95 -14.31
N VAL A 212 0.08 -26.60 -14.82
CA VAL A 212 -0.92 -27.27 -14.00
C VAL A 212 -0.31 -28.50 -13.33
N GLY A 213 -0.24 -28.45 -11.99
CA GLY A 213 -0.18 -29.68 -11.20
C GLY A 213 -1.58 -30.26 -11.14
N ARG A 214 -1.76 -31.55 -11.45
CA ARG A 214 -3.08 -32.20 -11.29
C ARG A 214 -3.30 -32.51 -9.79
N PHE A 215 -3.45 -31.48 -8.98
CA PHE A 215 -3.86 -31.60 -7.59
C PHE A 215 -5.37 -31.43 -7.47
N GLN A 216 -5.99 -32.36 -6.77
CA GLN A 216 -7.36 -32.22 -6.33
C GLN A 216 -7.39 -31.39 -5.05
N LEU A 217 -8.21 -30.35 -5.00
CA LEU A 217 -8.40 -29.54 -3.80
C LEU A 217 -9.62 -30.04 -3.02
N LEU A 218 -9.44 -30.31 -1.73
CA LEU A 218 -10.49 -30.73 -0.81
C LEU A 218 -10.60 -29.73 0.35
N PRO A 219 -11.50 -28.74 0.26
CA PRO A 219 -11.79 -27.85 1.38
C PRO A 219 -12.67 -28.58 2.42
N ILE A 220 -12.32 -28.45 3.70
CA ILE A 220 -13.06 -28.98 4.85
C ILE A 220 -13.28 -27.85 5.84
N MET A 221 -14.53 -27.55 6.16
CA MET A 221 -14.90 -26.59 7.21
C MET A 221 -15.11 -27.34 8.52
N ILE A 222 -14.56 -26.83 9.62
CA ILE A 222 -14.82 -27.34 10.96
C ILE A 222 -15.57 -26.32 11.83
N GLY A 223 -16.11 -26.74 12.97
CA GLY A 223 -16.78 -25.86 13.92
C GLY A 223 -15.83 -24.83 14.57
N PRO A 224 -16.37 -23.76 15.18
CA PRO A 224 -15.57 -22.74 15.85
C PRO A 224 -14.76 -23.34 17.00
N LEU A 225 -13.47 -23.02 17.06
CA LEU A 225 -12.57 -23.48 18.12
C LEU A 225 -12.04 -22.31 18.93
N GLU A 226 -12.11 -22.44 20.25
CA GLU A 226 -11.31 -21.64 21.17
C GLU A 226 -9.85 -22.13 21.17
N SER A 227 -8.94 -21.36 21.76
CA SER A 227 -7.50 -21.66 21.75
C SER A 227 -7.22 -23.08 22.27
N HIS A 228 -6.73 -23.96 21.40
CA HIS A 228 -6.38 -25.34 21.74
C HIS A 228 -4.89 -25.51 22.07
N GLU A 229 -4.59 -26.52 22.87
CA GLU A 229 -3.24 -27.05 23.11
C GLU A 229 -2.54 -27.42 21.80
N VAL A 230 -1.21 -27.37 21.81
CA VAL A 230 -0.37 -27.76 20.67
C VAL A 230 -0.46 -29.28 20.46
N VAL A 231 -1.25 -29.69 19.46
CA VAL A 231 -1.40 -31.10 19.05
C VAL A 231 -0.49 -31.40 17.86
N ALA A 232 0.26 -32.50 17.94
CA ALA A 232 1.12 -32.99 16.87
C ALA A 232 0.39 -33.05 15.51
N ALA A 233 1.09 -32.72 14.43
CA ALA A 233 0.54 -32.79 13.09
C ALA A 233 0.28 -34.25 12.68
N PRO A 234 -0.88 -34.56 12.06
CA PRO A 234 -1.12 -35.89 11.53
C PRO A 234 -0.14 -36.19 10.39
N ARG A 235 0.41 -37.40 10.39
CA ARG A 235 1.32 -37.92 9.35
C ARG A 235 0.64 -38.86 8.38
N THR A 236 -0.59 -39.30 8.70
CA THR A 236 -1.38 -40.15 7.82
C THR A 236 -2.81 -39.67 7.70
N LEU A 237 -3.50 -40.10 6.64
CA LEU A 237 -4.92 -39.80 6.45
C LEU A 237 -5.79 -40.34 7.60
N GLY A 238 -5.43 -41.50 8.18
CA GLY A 238 -6.12 -42.06 9.34
C GLY A 238 -6.05 -41.13 10.54
N GLN A 239 -4.85 -40.63 10.86
CA GLN A 239 -4.66 -39.67 11.95
C GLN A 239 -5.38 -38.34 11.71
N LEU A 240 -5.41 -37.86 10.46
CA LEU A 240 -6.15 -36.64 10.10
C LEU A 240 -7.67 -36.84 10.26
N GLN A 241 -8.19 -37.99 9.85
CA GLN A 241 -9.61 -38.35 10.03
C GLN A 241 -9.97 -38.40 11.52
N ASP A 242 -9.18 -39.09 12.34
CA ASP A 242 -9.45 -39.20 13.78
C ASP A 242 -9.45 -37.81 14.43
N ARG A 243 -8.54 -36.93 14.01
CA ARG A 243 -8.49 -35.54 14.46
C ARG A 243 -9.69 -34.72 13.99
N LEU A 244 -10.17 -34.89 12.76
CA LEU A 244 -11.36 -34.18 12.30
C LEU A 244 -12.62 -34.64 13.05
N ARG A 245 -12.72 -35.94 13.37
CA ARG A 245 -13.82 -36.51 14.16
C ARG A 245 -13.88 -35.96 15.57
N THR A 246 -12.74 -35.80 16.26
CA THR A 246 -12.72 -35.17 17.59
C THR A 246 -13.17 -33.71 17.54
N LEU A 247 -13.02 -33.05 16.39
CA LEU A 247 -13.48 -31.69 16.12
C LEU A 247 -14.90 -31.63 15.51
N GLY A 248 -15.62 -32.76 15.48
CA GLY A 248 -16.99 -32.83 14.97
C GLY A 248 -17.13 -32.74 13.45
N SER A 249 -16.06 -33.01 12.70
CA SER A 249 -16.01 -33.02 11.23
C SER A 249 -15.59 -34.39 10.68
N ASP A 250 -15.55 -34.53 9.36
CA ASP A 250 -15.24 -35.78 8.66
C ASP A 250 -14.41 -35.54 7.39
N LEU A 251 -13.42 -36.40 7.16
CA LEU A 251 -12.58 -36.38 5.95
C LEU A 251 -13.14 -37.28 4.85
N ILE A 252 -13.68 -38.44 5.22
CA ILE A 252 -13.89 -39.56 4.29
C ILE A 252 -15.07 -39.34 3.37
N GLY A 253 -16.22 -38.88 3.88
CA GLY A 253 -17.37 -38.53 3.06
C GLY A 253 -17.03 -37.49 1.99
N PRO A 254 -16.44 -36.33 2.38
CA PRO A 254 -15.97 -35.33 1.43
C PRO A 254 -14.94 -35.86 0.43
N LEU A 255 -13.97 -36.68 0.89
CA LEU A 255 -12.96 -37.28 0.02
C LEU A 255 -13.57 -38.20 -1.05
N ILE A 256 -14.45 -39.12 -0.65
CA ILE A 256 -15.13 -40.04 -1.58
C ILE A 256 -15.95 -39.27 -2.62
N ASN A 257 -16.69 -38.25 -2.18
CA ASN A 257 -17.48 -37.40 -3.09
C ASN A 257 -16.60 -36.61 -4.05
N SER A 258 -15.48 -36.09 -3.57
CA SER A 258 -14.50 -35.39 -4.38
C SER A 258 -13.92 -36.34 -5.44
N LEU A 259 -13.50 -37.55 -5.05
CA LEU A 259 -13.00 -38.57 -5.98
C LEU A 259 -14.04 -38.92 -7.05
N LYS A 260 -15.30 -39.20 -6.66
CA LYS A 260 -16.39 -39.47 -7.61
C LYS A 260 -16.56 -38.38 -8.65
N THR A 261 -16.44 -37.11 -8.23
CA THR A 261 -16.52 -35.95 -9.12
C THR A 261 -15.35 -35.93 -10.13
N SER A 262 -14.14 -36.29 -9.68
CA SER A 262 -12.95 -36.41 -10.56
C SER A 262 -13.06 -37.51 -11.63
N PHE A 263 -13.91 -38.52 -11.42
CA PHE A 263 -14.18 -39.59 -12.39
C PHE A 263 -15.42 -39.32 -13.28
N ALA A 264 -16.11 -38.19 -13.11
CA ALA A 264 -17.33 -37.88 -13.86
C ALA A 264 -17.06 -37.53 -15.34
N VAL A 265 -18.03 -37.84 -16.21
CA VAL A 265 -17.95 -37.58 -17.66
C VAL A 265 -17.81 -36.08 -17.92
N GLY A 266 -16.65 -35.66 -18.44
CA GLY A 266 -16.33 -34.25 -18.73
C GLY A 266 -15.08 -33.72 -18.02
N ALA A 267 -14.57 -34.41 -16.98
CA ALA A 267 -13.40 -34.00 -16.19
C ALA A 267 -12.03 -34.24 -16.88
N GLY A 268 -12.02 -34.74 -18.13
CA GLY A 268 -10.81 -35.17 -18.85
C GLY A 268 -10.31 -36.57 -18.42
N PRO A 269 -9.51 -37.27 -19.25
CA PRO A 269 -9.07 -38.63 -18.93
C PRO A 269 -8.03 -38.65 -17.80
N LEU A 270 -8.29 -39.44 -16.76
CA LEU A 270 -7.28 -39.91 -15.80
C LEU A 270 -6.55 -41.10 -16.43
N THR A 271 -5.35 -40.84 -16.97
CA THR A 271 -4.47 -41.86 -17.56
C THR A 271 -3.47 -42.36 -16.51
N GLN A 272 -3.04 -43.61 -16.63
CA GLN A 272 -2.02 -44.18 -15.73
C GLN A 272 -0.63 -43.54 -15.95
N ASN A 273 -0.37 -42.99 -17.14
CA ASN A 273 0.89 -42.34 -17.52
C ASN A 273 0.87 -40.83 -17.26
N LEU A 274 0.80 -40.41 -15.99
CA LEU A 274 0.93 -39.00 -15.63
C LEU A 274 2.39 -38.68 -15.27
N LYS A 275 3.12 -38.11 -16.23
CA LYS A 275 4.48 -37.57 -16.05
C LYS A 275 4.52 -36.28 -15.18
N ALA A 276 3.38 -35.78 -14.73
CA ALA A 276 3.25 -34.60 -13.86
C ALA A 276 2.60 -35.02 -12.54
N VAL A 277 3.15 -34.56 -11.41
CA VAL A 277 2.76 -34.95 -10.04
C VAL A 277 1.24 -34.86 -9.85
N THR A 278 0.65 -35.95 -9.35
CA THR A 278 -0.78 -36.10 -9.05
C THR A 278 -0.96 -36.38 -7.57
N GLY A 279 -1.78 -35.57 -6.90
CA GLY A 279 -1.94 -35.61 -5.46
C GLY A 279 -3.24 -34.95 -5.00
N LEU A 280 -3.50 -35.00 -3.70
CA LEU A 280 -4.64 -34.36 -3.03
C LEU A 280 -4.12 -33.27 -2.10
N ILE A 281 -4.65 -32.06 -2.21
CA ILE A 281 -4.45 -30.98 -1.24
C ILE A 281 -5.71 -30.86 -0.40
N ILE A 282 -5.57 -30.98 0.92
CA ILE A 282 -6.66 -30.82 1.87
C ILE A 282 -6.46 -29.49 2.60
N LEU A 283 -7.49 -28.63 2.55
CA LEU A 283 -7.51 -27.36 3.27
C LEU A 283 -8.53 -27.46 4.40
N VAL A 284 -8.06 -27.43 5.64
CA VAL A 284 -8.94 -27.42 6.81
C VAL A 284 -9.11 -25.98 7.27
N TYR A 285 -10.31 -25.45 7.13
CA TYR A 285 -10.69 -24.10 7.51
C TYR A 285 -11.22 -24.09 8.93
N VAL A 286 -10.56 -23.32 9.79
CA VAL A 286 -10.82 -23.24 11.22
C VAL A 286 -11.32 -21.84 11.57
N PRO A 287 -12.62 -21.64 11.81
CA PRO A 287 -13.13 -20.38 12.34
C PRO A 287 -12.64 -20.18 13.77
N ARG A 288 -11.92 -19.08 14.01
CA ARG A 288 -11.38 -18.72 15.33
C ARG A 288 -12.26 -17.68 16.00
N ASN A 289 -12.61 -17.94 17.25
CA ASN A 289 -13.28 -16.98 18.11
C ASN A 289 -12.30 -16.46 19.16
N ARG A 290 -12.37 -15.16 19.44
CA ARG A 290 -11.68 -14.49 20.54
C ARG A 290 -12.72 -13.86 21.45
N ASN A 291 -12.77 -14.26 22.72
CA ASN A 291 -13.75 -13.80 23.70
C ASN A 291 -15.22 -13.95 23.21
N GLY A 292 -15.53 -15.05 22.52
CA GLY A 292 -16.87 -15.30 21.97
C GLY A 292 -17.22 -14.53 20.68
N VAL A 293 -16.31 -13.69 20.16
CA VAL A 293 -16.49 -12.97 18.88
C VAL A 293 -15.63 -13.63 17.80
N PHE A 294 -16.17 -13.81 16.60
CA PHE A 294 -15.39 -14.27 15.45
C PHE A 294 -14.22 -13.31 15.17
N ASP A 295 -13.01 -13.87 15.08
CA ASP A 295 -11.77 -13.14 14.79
C ASP A 295 -11.37 -13.32 13.32
N ARG A 296 -11.09 -14.56 12.90
CA ARG A 296 -10.65 -14.90 11.54
C ARG A 296 -10.82 -16.37 11.19
N HIS A 297 -10.53 -16.74 9.95
CA HIS A 297 -10.31 -18.13 9.55
C HIS A 297 -8.81 -18.44 9.51
N ASP A 298 -8.38 -19.43 10.29
CA ASP A 298 -7.08 -20.07 10.04
C ASP A 298 -7.28 -21.18 9.00
N VAL A 299 -6.27 -21.41 8.15
CA VAL A 299 -6.30 -22.48 7.15
C VAL A 299 -5.10 -23.40 7.37
N LEU A 300 -5.37 -24.67 7.63
CA LEU A 300 -4.35 -25.72 7.72
C LEU A 300 -4.25 -26.45 6.39
N GLY A 301 -3.03 -26.53 5.85
CA GLY A 301 -2.75 -27.19 4.58
C GLY A 301 -2.12 -28.56 4.76
N TYR A 302 -2.62 -29.54 4.00
CA TYR A 302 -2.08 -30.88 3.93
C TYR A 302 -1.99 -31.34 2.47
N ILE A 303 -0.97 -32.12 2.12
CA ILE A 303 -0.79 -32.70 0.80
C ILE A 303 -0.53 -34.20 0.90
N VAL A 304 -1.21 -34.96 0.03
CA VAL A 304 -1.02 -36.39 -0.16
C VAL A 304 -0.50 -36.58 -1.57
N LEU A 305 0.74 -37.07 -1.69
CA LEU A 305 1.40 -37.31 -2.98
C LEU A 305 1.02 -38.68 -3.55
N LYS A 306 -0.29 -38.90 -3.69
CA LYS A 306 -0.87 -40.14 -4.23
C LYS A 306 -1.90 -39.79 -5.29
N ASN A 307 -1.83 -40.46 -6.43
CA ASN A 307 -2.76 -40.17 -7.52
C ASN A 307 -4.21 -40.56 -7.11
N PRO A 308 -5.24 -39.92 -7.70
CA PRO A 308 -6.63 -40.20 -7.35
C PRO A 308 -7.07 -41.67 -7.58
N ILE A 309 -6.47 -42.38 -8.53
CA ILE A 309 -6.79 -43.78 -8.84
C ILE A 309 -6.32 -44.68 -7.69
N ASP A 310 -5.09 -44.52 -7.23
CA ASP A 310 -4.50 -45.28 -6.16
C ASP A 310 -5.19 -44.97 -4.82
N LEU A 311 -5.59 -43.71 -4.61
CA LEU A 311 -6.37 -43.33 -3.44
C LEU A 311 -7.78 -43.95 -3.45
N ALA A 312 -8.42 -44.03 -4.62
CA ALA A 312 -9.69 -44.73 -4.78
C ALA A 312 -9.56 -46.25 -4.53
N ASN A 313 -8.48 -46.88 -5.00
CA ASN A 313 -8.17 -48.28 -4.69
C ASN A 313 -7.96 -48.50 -3.19
N ASP A 314 -7.22 -47.63 -2.51
CA ASP A 314 -7.00 -47.70 -1.06
C ASP A 314 -8.30 -47.62 -0.25
N LEU A 315 -9.27 -46.84 -0.74
CA LEU A 315 -10.62 -46.72 -0.19
C LEU A 315 -11.53 -47.90 -0.56
N GLY A 316 -11.09 -48.80 -1.44
CA GLY A 316 -11.84 -49.96 -1.92
C GLY A 316 -12.88 -49.63 -2.98
N LEU A 317 -12.78 -48.47 -3.65
CA LEU A 317 -13.73 -48.04 -4.69
C LEU A 317 -13.50 -48.72 -6.06
N ASN A 318 -12.38 -49.42 -6.23
CA ASN A 318 -12.06 -50.28 -7.37
C ASN A 318 -12.37 -49.68 -8.77
N PRO A 319 -11.76 -48.54 -9.15
CA PRO A 319 -11.87 -48.00 -10.52
C PRO A 319 -11.39 -49.02 -11.57
N PHE A 320 -12.08 -49.11 -12.70
CA PHE A 320 -11.69 -49.98 -13.83
C PHE A 320 -11.15 -49.17 -15.00
N VAL A 321 -10.26 -49.78 -15.79
CA VAL A 321 -9.53 -49.11 -16.87
C VAL A 321 -10.00 -49.61 -18.24
N VAL A 322 -10.35 -48.68 -19.13
CA VAL A 322 -10.67 -48.96 -20.54
C VAL A 322 -9.89 -47.99 -21.42
N ASN A 323 -9.07 -48.51 -22.35
CA ASN A 323 -8.24 -47.71 -23.27
C ASN A 323 -7.40 -46.64 -22.54
N GLU A 324 -6.67 -47.05 -21.51
CA GLU A 324 -5.85 -46.18 -20.64
C GLU A 324 -6.62 -45.13 -19.83
N ARG A 325 -7.97 -45.17 -19.82
CA ARG A 325 -8.82 -44.26 -19.05
C ARG A 325 -9.47 -45.00 -17.88
N SER A 326 -9.42 -44.39 -16.69
CA SER A 326 -10.03 -44.95 -15.48
C SER A 326 -11.44 -44.42 -15.26
N TYR A 327 -12.38 -45.29 -14.92
CA TYR A 327 -13.78 -44.97 -14.63
C TYR A 327 -14.19 -45.54 -13.26
N LEU A 328 -15.08 -44.82 -12.57
CA LEU A 328 -15.72 -45.26 -11.34
C LEU A 328 -17.22 -45.43 -11.60
N VAL A 329 -17.76 -46.64 -11.46
CA VAL A 329 -19.20 -46.91 -11.58
C VAL A 329 -19.74 -47.27 -10.20
N PRO A 330 -20.77 -46.57 -9.69
CA PRO A 330 -21.41 -46.96 -8.45
C PRO A 330 -22.14 -48.30 -8.63
N LEU A 331 -21.74 -49.32 -7.86
CA LEU A 331 -22.48 -50.59 -7.77
C LEU A 331 -23.82 -50.36 -7.07
N ILE A 332 -24.91 -50.87 -7.66
CA ILE A 332 -26.26 -50.71 -7.12
C ILE A 332 -26.39 -51.55 -5.84
N GLY A 333 -26.65 -50.90 -4.70
CA GLY A 333 -26.92 -51.56 -3.41
C GLY A 333 -25.81 -51.46 -2.35
N GLU A 334 -24.66 -50.86 -2.68
CA GLU A 334 -23.61 -50.57 -1.70
C GLU A 334 -23.79 -49.18 -1.07
N ASP A 335 -23.49 -49.08 0.23
CA ASP A 335 -23.56 -47.83 0.98
C ASP A 335 -22.45 -46.89 0.49
N SER A 336 -22.79 -46.04 -0.49
CA SER A 336 -21.84 -45.39 -1.39
C SER A 336 -20.91 -44.35 -0.73
N CYS A 337 -21.00 -44.15 0.58
CA CYS A 337 -20.29 -43.12 1.34
C CYS A 337 -19.30 -43.69 2.38
N ALA A 338 -19.15 -45.01 2.51
CA ALA A 338 -18.21 -45.63 3.43
C ALA A 338 -17.02 -46.27 2.69
N PRO A 339 -15.80 -46.24 3.27
CA PRO A 339 -14.64 -46.91 2.69
C PRO A 339 -14.79 -48.43 2.86
N GLN A 340 -14.48 -49.20 1.81
CA GLN A 340 -14.55 -50.67 1.81
C GLN A 340 -13.22 -51.34 2.21
N SER A 341 -12.21 -50.51 2.49
CA SER A 341 -10.85 -50.90 2.88
C SER A 341 -10.31 -49.92 3.93
N GLU A 342 -9.36 -50.38 4.75
CA GLU A 342 -8.64 -49.53 5.71
C GLU A 342 -7.25 -49.08 5.22
N ASN A 343 -6.82 -49.51 4.02
CA ASN A 343 -5.48 -49.21 3.49
C ASN A 343 -5.19 -47.71 3.39
N TRP A 344 -6.22 -46.88 3.15
CA TRP A 344 -6.08 -45.43 3.10
C TRP A 344 -5.56 -44.84 4.42
N LYS A 345 -5.78 -45.48 5.58
CA LYS A 345 -5.37 -44.95 6.90
C LYS A 345 -3.86 -44.75 7.02
N SER A 346 -3.07 -45.54 6.29
CA SER A 346 -1.59 -45.47 6.29
C SER A 346 -1.01 -44.56 5.21
N SER A 347 -1.84 -43.97 4.34
CA SER A 347 -1.38 -43.01 3.33
C SER A 347 -0.74 -41.79 3.99
N GLU A 348 0.50 -41.49 3.60
CA GLU A 348 1.30 -40.38 4.14
C GLU A 348 0.66 -39.02 3.82
N VAL A 349 0.67 -38.15 4.82
CA VAL A 349 0.23 -36.76 4.73
C VAL A 349 1.40 -35.87 5.07
N LEU A 350 1.74 -34.97 4.14
CA LEU A 350 2.72 -33.92 4.36
C LEU A 350 1.99 -32.61 4.65
N LEU A 351 2.65 -31.72 5.39
CA LEU A 351 2.11 -30.41 5.71
C LEU A 351 2.33 -29.45 4.54
N VAL A 352 1.46 -28.46 4.41
CA VAL A 352 1.61 -27.36 3.46
C VAL A 352 1.48 -26.04 4.21
N GLU A 353 2.47 -25.18 4.04
CA GLU A 353 2.41 -23.83 4.59
C GLU A 353 1.44 -22.98 3.76
N ILE A 354 0.42 -22.43 4.40
CA ILE A 354 -0.59 -21.63 3.69
C ILE A 354 -0.22 -20.15 3.76
N ARG A 355 -0.10 -19.53 2.58
CA ARG A 355 0.10 -18.08 2.43
C ARG A 355 -1.12 -17.48 1.76
N GLN A 356 -1.87 -16.67 2.50
CA GLN A 356 -3.05 -16.01 1.98
C GLN A 356 -2.67 -14.76 1.16
N GLY A 357 -3.36 -14.57 0.04
CA GLY A 357 -3.26 -13.36 -0.76
C GLY A 357 -3.75 -12.13 0.00
N VAL A 358 -3.17 -10.99 -0.31
CA VAL A 358 -3.51 -9.72 0.34
C VAL A 358 -4.88 -9.24 -0.11
N ASP A 359 -5.79 -9.02 0.84
CA ASP A 359 -7.07 -8.35 0.60
C ASP A 359 -6.97 -6.84 0.89
N ARG A 360 -8.06 -6.10 0.63
CA ARG A 360 -8.10 -4.64 0.85
C ARG A 360 -7.80 -4.26 2.30
N LYS A 361 -8.36 -4.98 3.28
CA LYS A 361 -8.21 -4.66 4.72
C LYS A 361 -6.79 -4.93 5.19
N PHE A 362 -6.19 -6.03 4.73
CA PHE A 362 -4.82 -6.39 5.06
C PHE A 362 -3.81 -5.46 4.41
N ALA A 363 -4.02 -5.06 3.14
CA ALA A 363 -3.22 -4.03 2.48
C ALA A 363 -3.22 -2.71 3.27
N GLN A 364 -4.41 -2.25 3.69
CA GLN A 364 -4.57 -1.07 4.53
C GLN A 364 -3.82 -1.21 5.86
N SER A 365 -3.92 -2.37 6.52
CA SER A 365 -3.20 -2.64 7.77
C SER A 365 -1.68 -2.59 7.58
N LEU A 366 -1.14 -3.19 6.52
CA LEU A 366 0.29 -3.17 6.21
C LEU A 366 0.79 -1.75 5.91
N SER A 367 -0.05 -0.92 5.30
CA SER A 367 0.26 0.47 4.97
C SER A 367 -0.12 1.47 6.07
N SER A 368 -0.55 1.01 7.24
CA SER A 368 -1.03 1.86 8.35
C SER A 368 -2.12 2.86 7.92
N ILE A 369 -3.07 2.37 7.13
CA ILE A 369 -4.25 3.10 6.66
C ILE A 369 -5.44 2.76 7.56
N ASP A 370 -6.13 3.78 8.05
CA ASP A 370 -7.41 3.59 8.72
C ASP A 370 -8.50 3.24 7.69
N PRO A 371 -9.17 2.08 7.80
CA PRO A 371 -10.18 1.66 6.85
C PRO A 371 -11.37 2.61 6.73
N VAL A 372 -11.73 3.33 7.80
CA VAL A 372 -12.91 4.23 7.82
C VAL A 372 -12.66 5.45 6.94
N SER A 373 -11.49 6.08 7.06
CA SER A 373 -11.10 7.24 6.23
C SER A 373 -10.65 6.87 4.81
N ALA A 374 -10.53 5.58 4.49
CA ALA A 374 -10.07 5.09 3.19
C ALA A 374 -11.20 4.64 2.24
N ASP A 375 -12.46 4.69 2.65
CA ASP A 375 -13.61 4.34 1.81
C ASP A 375 -14.34 5.61 1.33
N PHE A 376 -13.91 6.11 0.17
CA PHE A 376 -14.49 7.26 -0.53
C PHE A 376 -14.34 7.06 -2.05
N GLN A 377 -15.11 7.82 -2.83
CA GLN A 377 -14.99 7.88 -4.29
C GLN A 377 -14.13 9.06 -4.71
N GLY A 378 -13.08 8.82 -5.48
CA GLY A 378 -12.19 9.86 -6.00
C GLY A 378 -12.15 9.87 -7.51
N VAL A 379 -11.98 11.05 -8.10
CA VAL A 379 -11.60 11.20 -9.51
C VAL A 379 -10.16 11.66 -9.57
N LEU A 380 -9.32 10.96 -10.35
CA LEU A 380 -7.96 11.37 -10.65
C LEU A 380 -7.90 11.82 -12.12
N ALA A 381 -7.81 13.13 -12.32
CA ALA A 381 -7.71 13.76 -13.62
C ALA A 381 -6.24 13.96 -14.00
N GLY A 382 -5.81 13.34 -15.09
CA GLY A 382 -4.42 13.20 -15.49
C GLY A 382 -3.83 11.90 -14.95
N VAL A 383 -3.40 11.02 -15.84
CA VAL A 383 -2.62 9.82 -15.49
C VAL A 383 -1.30 9.80 -16.26
N GLY A 384 -0.66 10.95 -16.37
CA GLY A 384 0.70 11.09 -16.88
C GLY A 384 1.76 10.56 -15.91
N ALA A 385 2.94 11.18 -15.88
CA ALA A 385 4.06 10.77 -15.03
C ALA A 385 3.69 10.72 -13.54
N LEU A 386 3.24 11.85 -12.96
CA LEU A 386 2.83 11.91 -11.56
C LEU A 386 1.55 11.08 -11.29
N GLY A 387 0.50 11.29 -12.10
CA GLY A 387 -0.80 10.66 -11.88
C GLY A 387 -0.77 9.13 -11.91
N SER A 388 -0.01 8.53 -12.84
CA SER A 388 0.12 7.07 -12.89
C SER A 388 0.81 6.48 -11.66
N LEU A 389 1.82 7.18 -11.11
CA LEU A 389 2.49 6.77 -9.87
C LEU A 389 1.61 6.97 -8.63
N LEU A 390 0.84 8.05 -8.55
CA LEU A 390 -0.16 8.22 -7.49
C LEU A 390 -1.19 7.08 -7.52
N ALA A 391 -1.67 6.71 -8.70
CA ALA A 391 -2.58 5.58 -8.87
C ALA A 391 -1.96 4.24 -8.41
N ASP A 392 -0.68 3.97 -8.72
CA ASP A 392 0.03 2.78 -8.22
C ASP A 392 0.15 2.77 -6.69
N ILE A 393 0.59 3.88 -6.09
CA ILE A 393 0.74 3.99 -4.63
C ILE A 393 -0.61 3.77 -3.94
N TRP A 394 -1.65 4.50 -4.35
CA TRP A 394 -2.97 4.40 -3.70
C TRP A 394 -3.66 3.06 -3.93
N ALA A 395 -3.42 2.42 -5.08
CA ALA A 395 -3.88 1.06 -5.32
C ALA A 395 -3.24 0.07 -4.34
N ARG A 396 -1.91 0.12 -4.15
CA ARG A 396 -1.18 -0.73 -3.18
C ARG A 396 -1.57 -0.47 -1.73
N GLU A 397 -1.86 0.79 -1.39
CA GLU A 397 -2.39 1.19 -0.08
C GLU A 397 -3.86 0.81 0.10
N ALA A 398 -4.56 0.38 -0.96
CA ALA A 398 -5.99 0.14 -0.96
C ALA A 398 -6.78 1.39 -0.47
N TRP A 399 -6.32 2.58 -0.88
CA TRP A 399 -6.85 3.87 -0.45
C TRP A 399 -7.81 4.46 -1.48
N GLY A 400 -9.08 4.66 -1.11
CA GLY A 400 -10.13 5.19 -1.99
C GLY A 400 -10.61 4.19 -3.06
N LYS A 401 -11.59 4.63 -3.84
CA LYS A 401 -12.10 4.00 -5.07
C LYS A 401 -11.99 5.03 -6.18
N TRP A 402 -11.15 4.78 -7.19
CA TRP A 402 -10.73 5.80 -8.14
C TRP A 402 -11.35 5.63 -9.52
N THR A 403 -11.76 6.76 -10.11
CA THR A 403 -12.02 6.91 -11.54
C THR A 403 -10.84 7.65 -12.17
N TYR A 404 -10.23 7.07 -13.20
CA TYR A 404 -9.11 7.66 -13.93
C TYR A 404 -9.59 8.38 -15.19
N VAL A 405 -9.21 9.64 -15.36
CA VAL A 405 -9.62 10.48 -16.50
C VAL A 405 -8.39 11.09 -17.16
N ASP A 406 -8.16 10.78 -18.44
CA ASP A 406 -7.06 11.34 -19.23
C ASP A 406 -7.34 11.16 -20.73
N PRO A 407 -7.21 12.22 -21.56
CA PRO A 407 -7.52 12.14 -22.99
C PRO A 407 -6.40 11.48 -23.81
N ASP A 408 -5.18 11.39 -23.28
CA ASP A 408 -4.00 11.06 -24.08
C ASP A 408 -3.77 9.55 -24.27
N LYS A 409 -2.97 9.26 -25.28
CA LYS A 409 -2.36 7.95 -25.51
C LYS A 409 -0.96 7.89 -24.93
N LEU A 410 -0.50 6.67 -24.65
CA LEU A 410 0.87 6.40 -24.24
C LEU A 410 1.80 6.48 -25.46
N LEU A 411 2.80 7.36 -25.39
CA LEU A 411 3.83 7.56 -26.41
C LEU A 411 5.21 7.15 -25.89
N PRO A 412 6.20 6.86 -26.76
CA PRO A 412 7.51 6.31 -26.36
C PRO A 412 8.23 7.12 -25.28
N HIS A 413 8.19 8.45 -25.37
CA HIS A 413 8.85 9.32 -24.39
C HIS A 413 8.26 9.21 -22.98
N ASN A 414 7.02 8.74 -22.83
CA ASN A 414 6.37 8.57 -21.53
C ASN A 414 6.97 7.40 -20.73
N LEU A 415 7.55 6.38 -21.38
CA LEU A 415 8.05 5.17 -20.71
C LEU A 415 9.11 5.44 -19.63
N THR A 416 9.80 6.58 -19.73
CA THR A 416 10.82 6.96 -18.74
C THR A 416 10.25 7.38 -17.39
N ARG A 417 8.98 7.82 -17.33
CA ARG A 417 8.37 8.42 -16.12
C ARG A 417 6.95 7.95 -15.81
N HIS A 418 6.31 7.23 -16.72
CA HIS A 418 4.99 6.63 -16.53
C HIS A 418 5.16 5.15 -16.15
N ILE A 419 4.25 4.58 -15.36
CA ILE A 419 4.28 3.17 -14.91
C ILE A 419 4.17 2.11 -16.03
N ALA A 420 4.05 2.55 -17.29
CA ALA A 420 3.73 1.67 -18.40
C ALA A 420 4.98 1.00 -18.97
N VAL A 421 4.76 -0.08 -19.70
CA VAL A 421 5.82 -0.82 -20.41
C VAL A 421 5.68 -0.69 -21.92
N ASP A 422 6.76 -0.99 -22.64
CA ASP A 422 6.85 -0.86 -24.11
C ASP A 422 5.71 -1.58 -24.87
N ALA A 423 5.31 -2.76 -24.39
CA ALA A 423 4.21 -3.54 -24.96
C ALA A 423 2.83 -2.83 -24.94
N GLN A 424 2.71 -1.70 -24.24
CA GLN A 424 1.47 -0.94 -24.06
C GLN A 424 1.44 0.37 -24.87
N LEU A 425 2.48 0.67 -25.65
CA LEU A 425 2.54 1.87 -26.49
C LEU A 425 1.33 1.98 -27.43
N GLY A 426 0.80 3.20 -27.59
CA GLY A 426 -0.37 3.51 -28.43
C GLY A 426 -1.73 3.30 -27.77
N LEU A 427 -1.80 2.65 -26.61
CA LEU A 427 -3.03 2.53 -25.81
C LEU A 427 -3.35 3.84 -25.10
N SER A 428 -4.62 4.08 -24.74
CA SER A 428 -4.99 5.20 -23.86
C SER A 428 -4.34 5.05 -22.49
N LYS A 429 -3.79 6.14 -21.92
CA LYS A 429 -3.12 6.09 -20.60
C LYS A 429 -4.04 5.54 -19.49
N THR A 430 -5.32 5.93 -19.49
CA THR A 430 -6.31 5.43 -18.51
C THR A 430 -6.52 3.92 -18.58
N ALA A 431 -6.56 3.32 -19.77
CA ALA A 431 -6.67 1.87 -19.92
C ALA A 431 -5.44 1.14 -19.38
N VAL A 432 -4.25 1.70 -19.60
CA VAL A 432 -2.98 1.15 -19.08
C VAL A 432 -2.99 1.17 -17.55
N VAL A 433 -3.32 2.31 -16.94
CA VAL A 433 -3.39 2.43 -15.46
C VAL A 433 -4.47 1.53 -14.88
N LYS A 434 -5.66 1.46 -15.49
CA LYS A 434 -6.73 0.54 -15.06
C LYS A 434 -6.26 -0.91 -15.05
N ARG A 435 -5.58 -1.35 -16.11
CA ARG A 435 -5.04 -2.70 -16.21
C ARG A 435 -4.02 -2.97 -15.11
N HIS A 436 -3.05 -2.08 -14.95
CA HIS A 436 -2.01 -2.17 -13.92
C HIS A 436 -2.60 -2.29 -12.51
N VAL A 437 -3.52 -1.39 -12.15
CA VAL A 437 -4.16 -1.39 -10.83
C VAL A 437 -4.98 -2.67 -10.58
N THR A 438 -5.65 -3.18 -11.61
CA THR A 438 -6.40 -4.45 -11.52
C THR A 438 -5.45 -5.64 -11.30
N GLU A 439 -4.24 -5.61 -11.87
CA GLU A 439 -3.23 -6.66 -11.70
C GLU A 439 -2.58 -6.65 -10.31
N ILE A 440 -2.58 -5.51 -9.58
CA ILE A 440 -2.09 -5.43 -8.19
C ILE A 440 -2.96 -6.29 -7.27
N PHE A 441 -4.28 -6.12 -7.33
CA PHE A 441 -5.26 -6.88 -6.53
C PHE A 441 -6.40 -7.41 -7.41
N PRO A 442 -6.22 -8.55 -8.10
CA PRO A 442 -7.18 -9.08 -9.09
C PRO A 442 -8.59 -9.38 -8.57
N ASN A 443 -8.72 -9.59 -7.26
CA ASN A 443 -9.99 -9.91 -6.60
C ASN A 443 -10.76 -8.67 -6.13
N THR A 444 -10.28 -7.47 -6.45
CA THR A 444 -10.96 -6.21 -6.13
C THR A 444 -11.70 -5.66 -7.35
N PRO A 445 -12.81 -4.92 -7.17
CA PRO A 445 -13.51 -4.31 -8.30
C PRO A 445 -12.58 -3.42 -9.12
N ALA A 446 -12.55 -3.65 -10.43
CA ALA A 446 -11.72 -2.87 -11.33
C ALA A 446 -12.14 -1.38 -11.33
N PRO A 447 -11.20 -0.44 -11.37
CA PRO A 447 -11.51 0.98 -11.41
C PRO A 447 -12.16 1.39 -12.74
N THR A 448 -12.84 2.53 -12.72
CA THR A 448 -13.40 3.16 -13.93
C THR A 448 -12.30 3.93 -14.65
N ALA A 449 -12.27 3.85 -15.97
CA ALA A 449 -11.33 4.57 -16.83
C ALA A 449 -12.10 5.30 -17.93
N ILE A 450 -11.88 6.61 -18.06
CA ILE A 450 -12.54 7.49 -19.01
C ILE A 450 -11.45 8.15 -19.87
N ASN A 451 -11.41 7.83 -21.16
CA ASN A 451 -10.49 8.48 -22.09
C ASN A 451 -11.12 9.76 -22.67
N ALA A 452 -11.09 10.83 -21.89
CA ALA A 452 -11.65 12.15 -22.22
C ALA A 452 -10.94 13.24 -21.42
N SER A 453 -11.12 14.51 -21.80
CA SER A 453 -10.73 15.62 -20.92
C SER A 453 -11.68 15.69 -19.74
N VAL A 454 -11.17 16.00 -18.55
CA VAL A 454 -12.00 16.18 -17.34
C VAL A 454 -12.98 17.36 -17.47
N THR A 455 -12.70 18.28 -18.38
CA THR A 455 -13.56 19.44 -18.68
C THR A 455 -14.64 19.14 -19.72
N ASP A 456 -14.65 17.95 -20.35
CA ASP A 456 -15.66 17.60 -21.35
C ASP A 456 -17.07 17.47 -20.74
N GLU A 457 -18.08 17.66 -21.60
CA GLU A 457 -19.51 17.52 -21.25
C GLU A 457 -20.03 16.12 -21.62
N LEU A 458 -19.47 15.09 -20.99
CA LEU A 458 -19.91 13.70 -21.15
C LEU A 458 -20.79 13.27 -19.96
N GLU A 459 -21.85 12.51 -20.21
CA GLU A 459 -22.79 12.05 -19.17
C GLU A 459 -22.09 11.18 -18.10
N LEU A 460 -21.27 10.21 -18.55
CA LEU A 460 -20.50 9.33 -17.67
C LEU A 460 -19.53 10.11 -16.78
N LEU A 461 -18.85 11.11 -17.35
CA LEU A 461 -17.91 11.97 -16.64
C LEU A 461 -18.64 12.86 -15.62
N SER A 462 -19.75 13.47 -16.02
CA SER A 462 -20.57 14.32 -15.16
C SER A 462 -21.12 13.53 -13.96
N THR A 463 -21.56 12.29 -14.20
CA THR A 463 -21.98 11.35 -13.13
C THR A 463 -20.84 11.05 -12.17
N SER A 464 -19.63 10.77 -12.71
CA SER A 464 -18.46 10.43 -11.89
C SER A 464 -17.95 11.61 -11.07
N LEU A 465 -18.01 12.83 -11.61
CA LEU A 465 -17.64 14.06 -10.91
C LEU A 465 -18.63 14.39 -9.80
N ALA A 466 -19.93 14.19 -10.04
CA ALA A 466 -20.99 14.46 -9.07
C ALA A 466 -21.03 13.44 -7.92
N SER A 467 -20.63 12.18 -8.16
CA SER A 467 -20.58 11.13 -7.14
C SER A 467 -19.27 11.09 -6.35
N ALA A 468 -18.26 11.86 -6.75
CA ALA A 468 -16.96 11.88 -6.10
C ALA A 468 -16.99 12.68 -4.80
N ASP A 469 -16.19 12.25 -3.82
CA ASP A 469 -15.90 12.96 -2.58
C ASP A 469 -14.74 13.96 -2.75
N VAL A 470 -13.85 13.69 -3.73
CA VAL A 470 -12.71 14.53 -4.07
C VAL A 470 -12.32 14.39 -5.56
N LEU A 471 -11.95 15.50 -6.17
CA LEU A 471 -11.34 15.54 -7.50
C LEU A 471 -9.86 15.92 -7.36
N VAL A 472 -8.97 15.04 -7.77
CA VAL A 472 -7.54 15.29 -7.82
C VAL A 472 -7.14 15.65 -9.25
N ASP A 473 -6.67 16.88 -9.43
CA ASP A 473 -6.14 17.38 -10.68
C ASP A 473 -4.61 17.28 -10.69
N VAL A 474 -4.10 16.44 -11.58
CA VAL A 474 -2.68 16.30 -11.92
C VAL A 474 -2.49 16.38 -13.44
N THR A 475 -3.40 17.08 -14.13
CA THR A 475 -3.37 17.23 -15.60
C THR A 475 -2.20 18.07 -16.06
N THR A 476 -1.56 18.83 -15.17
CA THR A 476 -0.47 19.78 -15.44
C THR A 476 -0.86 20.91 -16.40
N THR A 477 -2.15 21.19 -16.52
CA THR A 477 -2.69 22.27 -17.36
C THR A 477 -3.32 23.37 -16.50
N LEU A 478 -3.20 24.63 -16.95
CA LEU A 478 -3.77 25.77 -16.21
C LEU A 478 -5.29 25.89 -16.38
N ASN A 479 -5.85 25.39 -17.50
CA ASN A 479 -7.26 25.56 -17.80
C ASN A 479 -8.16 24.65 -16.94
N VAL A 480 -7.71 23.44 -16.61
CA VAL A 480 -8.50 22.48 -15.84
C VAL A 480 -8.94 23.01 -14.47
N PRO A 481 -8.05 23.47 -13.57
CA PRO A 481 -8.48 23.98 -12.27
C PRO A 481 -9.36 25.24 -12.38
N ARG A 482 -9.15 26.07 -13.41
CA ARG A 482 -9.96 27.28 -13.66
C ARG A 482 -11.36 26.95 -14.16
N ASP A 483 -11.48 26.10 -15.18
CA ASP A 483 -12.76 25.63 -15.73
C ASP A 483 -13.57 24.86 -14.67
N LEU A 484 -12.91 24.05 -13.83
CA LEU A 484 -13.59 23.29 -12.77
C LEU A 484 -13.94 24.11 -11.52
N SER A 485 -13.24 25.21 -11.26
CA SER A 485 -13.57 26.14 -10.16
C SER A 485 -14.98 26.72 -10.32
N VAL A 486 -15.38 27.00 -11.56
CA VAL A 486 -16.70 27.55 -11.92
C VAL A 486 -17.76 26.48 -12.21
N ARG A 487 -17.36 25.21 -12.33
CA ARG A 487 -18.28 24.10 -12.63
C ARG A 487 -19.04 23.66 -11.37
N GLU A 488 -20.36 23.63 -11.48
CA GLU A 488 -21.26 23.06 -10.49
C GLU A 488 -21.25 21.53 -10.53
N GLY A 489 -21.64 20.89 -9.43
CA GLY A 489 -21.69 19.42 -9.33
C GLY A 489 -20.31 18.75 -9.31
N VAL A 490 -19.28 19.48 -8.88
CA VAL A 490 -17.92 18.97 -8.66
C VAL A 490 -17.59 19.07 -7.18
N SER A 491 -16.99 18.02 -6.62
CA SER A 491 -16.48 17.99 -5.25
C SER A 491 -15.28 18.92 -5.05
N ARG A 492 -14.78 19.05 -3.81
CA ARG A 492 -13.56 19.82 -3.55
C ARG A 492 -12.39 19.34 -4.41
N ILE A 493 -11.62 20.29 -4.92
CA ILE A 493 -10.52 20.04 -5.86
C ILE A 493 -9.18 20.04 -5.11
N ALA A 494 -8.32 19.08 -5.46
CA ALA A 494 -6.93 19.03 -5.06
C ALA A 494 -6.04 19.10 -6.32
N SER A 495 -5.41 20.25 -6.58
CA SER A 495 -4.43 20.38 -7.66
C SER A 495 -3.04 20.04 -7.14
N LEU A 496 -2.43 19.02 -7.73
CA LEU A 496 -1.10 18.54 -7.39
C LEU A 496 -0.19 18.59 -8.63
N PHE A 497 1.01 19.13 -8.49
CA PHE A 497 1.94 19.18 -9.61
C PHE A 497 3.40 19.24 -9.16
N ILE A 498 4.29 18.94 -10.09
CA ILE A 498 5.75 19.06 -9.95
C ILE A 498 6.18 20.28 -10.74
N THR A 499 7.12 21.05 -10.21
CA THR A 499 7.66 22.22 -10.90
C THR A 499 8.48 21.83 -12.14
N PRO A 500 8.66 22.72 -13.12
CA PRO A 500 9.37 22.41 -14.37
C PRO A 500 10.80 21.86 -14.17
N SER A 501 11.50 22.32 -13.13
CA SER A 501 12.84 21.82 -12.78
C SER A 501 12.85 20.42 -12.18
N GLY A 502 11.72 19.95 -11.67
CA GLY A 502 11.65 18.73 -10.85
C GLY A 502 12.10 18.95 -9.40
N ASN A 503 12.47 20.16 -8.99
CA ASN A 503 12.99 20.45 -7.64
C ASN A 503 11.91 20.92 -6.66
N GLY A 504 10.66 20.95 -7.08
CA GLY A 504 9.56 21.22 -6.17
C GLY A 504 8.29 20.47 -6.54
N CYS A 505 7.42 20.30 -5.56
CA CYS A 505 6.05 19.89 -5.79
C CYS A 505 5.09 20.71 -4.94
N VAL A 506 3.84 20.79 -5.39
CA VAL A 506 2.82 21.66 -4.82
C VAL A 506 1.54 20.87 -4.61
N LEU A 507 0.88 21.14 -3.47
CA LEU A 507 -0.48 20.72 -3.17
C LEU A 507 -1.31 21.98 -2.93
N MET A 508 -2.41 22.12 -3.69
CA MET A 508 -3.46 23.12 -3.45
C MET A 508 -4.79 22.39 -3.29
N LEU A 509 -5.44 22.53 -2.14
CA LEU A 509 -6.66 21.82 -1.77
C LEU A 509 -7.74 22.83 -1.35
N GLU A 510 -8.90 22.77 -2.01
CA GLU A 510 -10.09 23.50 -1.61
C GLU A 510 -10.63 23.00 -0.26
N ASP A 511 -11.29 23.89 0.50
CA ASP A 511 -12.08 23.46 1.66
C ASP A 511 -13.27 22.60 1.22
N LYS A 512 -13.82 21.82 2.15
CA LYS A 512 -14.92 20.89 1.87
C LYS A 512 -16.17 21.55 1.30
N ASN A 513 -16.42 22.81 1.67
CA ASN A 513 -17.57 23.58 1.16
C ASN A 513 -17.24 24.32 -0.14
N ARG A 514 -16.00 24.22 -0.64
CA ARG A 514 -15.49 24.96 -1.80
C ARG A 514 -15.73 26.47 -1.64
N SER A 515 -15.55 26.99 -0.44
CA SER A 515 -15.64 28.43 -0.16
C SER A 515 -14.42 29.15 -0.75
N LEU A 516 -13.24 28.55 -0.56
CA LEU A 516 -11.98 28.94 -1.16
C LEU A 516 -11.68 28.01 -2.34
N ARG A 517 -12.06 28.48 -3.53
CA ARG A 517 -11.94 27.76 -4.80
C ARG A 517 -10.49 27.70 -5.33
N ALA A 518 -10.19 26.74 -6.19
CA ALA A 518 -8.82 26.48 -6.69
C ALA A 518 -8.16 27.72 -7.33
N TRP A 519 -8.87 28.50 -8.15
CA TRP A 519 -8.36 29.77 -8.72
C TRP A 519 -7.96 30.85 -7.68
N ALA A 520 -8.61 30.89 -6.52
CA ALA A 520 -8.30 31.84 -5.45
C ALA A 520 -7.08 31.37 -4.66
N ILE A 521 -6.91 30.05 -4.51
CA ILE A 521 -5.70 29.45 -3.96
C ILE A 521 -4.53 29.67 -4.92
N GLU A 522 -4.74 29.52 -6.23
CA GLU A 522 -3.75 29.80 -7.28
C GLU A 522 -3.23 31.24 -7.20
N ALA A 523 -4.12 32.23 -7.07
CA ALA A 523 -3.73 33.63 -6.94
C ALA A 523 -2.85 33.89 -5.70
N GLN A 524 -3.20 33.28 -4.57
CA GLN A 524 -2.42 33.38 -3.33
C GLN A 524 -1.10 32.61 -3.41
N TYR A 525 -1.06 31.49 -4.13
CA TYR A 525 0.16 30.75 -4.42
C TYR A 525 1.16 31.58 -5.22
N TYR A 526 0.70 32.28 -6.27
CA TYR A 526 1.57 33.18 -7.01
C TYR A 526 2.05 34.38 -6.16
N ARG A 527 1.20 34.93 -5.29
CA ARG A 527 1.64 35.95 -4.33
C ARG A 527 2.74 35.43 -3.40
N ALA A 528 2.60 34.20 -2.91
CA ALA A 528 3.59 33.57 -2.06
C ALA A 528 4.93 33.39 -2.79
N ILE A 529 4.92 33.00 -4.08
CA ILE A 529 6.11 32.98 -4.94
C ILE A 529 6.74 34.38 -5.01
N LEU A 530 5.95 35.41 -5.30
CA LEU A 530 6.44 36.78 -5.47
C LEU A 530 7.01 37.40 -4.18
N THR A 531 6.60 36.91 -3.01
CA THR A 531 6.96 37.50 -1.72
C THR A 531 7.93 36.68 -0.88
N SER A 532 8.25 35.44 -1.28
CA SER A 532 9.08 34.53 -0.50
C SER A 532 10.41 34.21 -1.19
N GLN A 533 11.49 34.01 -0.45
CA GLN A 533 12.80 33.67 -1.03
C GLN A 533 12.78 32.36 -1.85
N TRP A 534 12.07 31.33 -1.38
CA TRP A 534 11.94 30.06 -2.10
C TRP A 534 11.30 30.20 -3.49
N GLY A 535 10.56 31.27 -3.74
CA GLY A 535 9.91 31.54 -5.02
C GLY A 535 10.84 31.98 -6.14
N GLU A 536 12.10 32.34 -5.86
CA GLU A 536 13.04 32.85 -6.89
C GLU A 536 13.34 31.81 -7.99
N GLY A 537 13.57 30.56 -7.60
CA GLY A 537 13.86 29.45 -8.53
C GLY A 537 12.70 28.48 -8.74
N HIS A 538 11.52 28.75 -8.15
CA HIS A 538 10.48 27.72 -8.01
C HIS A 538 9.92 27.23 -9.34
N LEU A 539 9.65 28.14 -10.28
CA LEU A 539 9.07 27.84 -11.60
C LEU A 539 10.07 27.99 -12.75
N VAL A 540 11.36 28.17 -12.43
CA VAL A 540 12.41 28.28 -13.45
C VAL A 540 12.65 26.91 -14.09
N SER A 541 12.68 26.86 -15.42
CA SER A 541 13.08 25.66 -16.16
C SER A 541 14.60 25.55 -16.19
N HIS A 542 15.17 24.57 -15.47
CA HIS A 542 16.63 24.39 -15.39
C HIS A 542 17.20 23.42 -16.43
N LEU A 543 16.36 22.55 -17.01
CA LEU A 543 16.84 21.43 -17.85
C LEU A 543 16.41 21.51 -19.32
N GLY A 544 15.53 22.47 -19.65
CA GLY A 544 15.08 22.75 -21.01
C GLY A 544 14.13 21.70 -21.59
N ASP A 545 13.49 22.10 -22.69
CA ASP A 545 12.50 21.32 -23.42
C ASP A 545 13.16 20.35 -24.42
N ILE A 546 12.70 19.11 -24.49
CA ILE A 546 13.08 18.13 -25.51
C ILE A 546 11.94 17.93 -26.49
N TRP A 547 12.24 18.10 -27.78
CA TRP A 547 11.39 17.69 -28.88
C TRP A 547 11.37 16.16 -28.98
N VAL A 548 10.21 15.55 -28.72
CA VAL A 548 10.01 14.09 -28.71
C VAL A 548 9.22 13.59 -29.93
N GLY A 549 8.86 14.48 -30.85
CA GLY A 549 8.15 14.20 -32.09
C GLY A 549 8.43 15.25 -33.18
N GLY A 550 7.80 15.09 -34.34
CA GLY A 550 8.01 15.96 -35.50
C GLY A 550 7.21 17.26 -35.48
N GLY A 551 6.26 17.43 -34.53
CA GLY A 551 5.39 18.60 -34.45
C GLY A 551 5.86 19.60 -33.39
N CYS A 552 5.54 20.89 -33.61
CA CYS A 552 5.84 22.01 -32.71
C CYS A 552 5.17 21.94 -31.31
N ARG A 553 4.42 20.87 -31.00
CA ARG A 553 3.76 20.64 -29.69
C ARG A 553 4.25 19.40 -28.97
N ASP A 554 5.16 18.63 -29.57
CA ASP A 554 5.71 17.40 -28.99
C ASP A 554 6.89 17.73 -28.08
N ILE A 555 6.64 18.53 -27.04
CA ILE A 555 7.66 18.97 -26.08
C ILE A 555 7.53 18.14 -24.79
N SER A 556 8.63 17.54 -24.36
CA SER A 556 8.76 16.88 -23.07
C SER A 556 9.77 17.63 -22.20
N VAL A 557 9.47 17.74 -20.91
CA VAL A 557 10.42 18.25 -19.92
C VAL A 557 11.47 17.21 -19.55
N LYS A 558 12.69 17.67 -19.26
CA LYS A 558 13.76 16.85 -18.68
C LYS A 558 13.62 16.81 -17.17
N ILE A 559 13.12 15.70 -16.64
CA ILE A 559 13.04 15.46 -15.19
C ILE A 559 13.47 14.01 -14.93
N SER A 560 14.34 13.79 -13.94
CA SER A 560 14.77 12.44 -13.54
C SER A 560 13.56 11.64 -13.01
N PRO A 561 13.43 10.34 -13.33
CA PRO A 561 12.39 9.50 -12.75
C PRO A 561 12.42 9.49 -11.21
N GLU A 562 13.61 9.57 -10.59
CA GLU A 562 13.77 9.60 -9.13
C GLU A 562 13.05 10.81 -8.51
N ARG A 563 13.13 11.98 -9.16
CA ARG A 563 12.41 13.19 -8.73
C ARG A 563 10.89 12.98 -8.81
N ILE A 564 10.39 12.32 -9.85
CA ILE A 564 8.96 12.01 -9.97
C ILE A 564 8.52 11.08 -8.84
N HIS A 565 9.28 10.01 -8.55
CA HIS A 565 8.97 9.07 -7.47
C HIS A 565 9.01 9.74 -6.09
N LEU A 566 10.01 10.58 -5.82
CA LEU A 566 10.11 11.35 -4.57
C LEU A 566 8.85 12.20 -4.36
N HIS A 567 8.48 13.00 -5.37
CA HIS A 567 7.32 13.88 -5.30
C HIS A 567 6.00 13.12 -5.25
N ALA A 568 5.87 11.99 -5.97
CA ALA A 568 4.69 11.13 -5.88
C ALA A 568 4.51 10.57 -4.46
N GLY A 569 5.60 10.16 -3.80
CA GLY A 569 5.57 9.70 -2.41
C GLY A 569 5.16 10.81 -1.43
N VAL A 570 5.70 12.02 -1.60
CA VAL A 570 5.33 13.20 -0.80
C VAL A 570 3.86 13.55 -1.00
N LEU A 571 3.45 13.81 -2.25
CA LEU A 571 2.10 14.27 -2.58
C LEU A 571 1.03 13.24 -2.25
N SER A 572 1.29 11.95 -2.50
CA SER A 572 0.38 10.85 -2.14
C SER A 572 0.05 10.87 -0.65
N ARG A 573 1.09 10.89 0.20
CA ARG A 573 0.93 10.90 1.66
C ARG A 573 0.32 12.20 2.17
N GLN A 574 0.71 13.32 1.59
CA GLN A 574 0.25 14.65 2.02
C GLN A 574 -1.21 14.87 1.65
N LEU A 575 -1.66 14.48 0.45
CA LEU A 575 -3.07 14.53 0.10
C LEU A 575 -3.91 13.71 1.10
N ARG A 576 -3.51 12.46 1.36
CA ARG A 576 -4.22 11.59 2.31
C ARG A 576 -4.38 12.22 3.69
N ARG A 577 -3.33 12.88 4.20
CA ARG A 577 -3.38 13.61 5.47
C ARG A 577 -4.27 14.85 5.39
N SER A 578 -4.14 15.63 4.34
CA SER A 578 -4.93 16.86 4.14
C SER A 578 -6.42 16.58 4.05
N LEU A 579 -6.83 15.46 3.45
CA LEU A 579 -8.25 15.10 3.31
C LEU A 579 -8.93 14.77 4.66
N GLN A 580 -8.17 14.55 5.74
CA GLN A 580 -8.71 14.38 7.10
C GLN A 580 -9.24 15.70 7.70
N SER A 581 -8.83 16.85 7.15
CA SER A 581 -9.35 18.17 7.52
C SER A 581 -10.42 18.64 6.54
N PRO A 582 -11.46 19.38 6.99
CA PRO A 582 -12.37 20.08 6.09
C PRO A 582 -11.79 21.37 5.49
N ASP A 583 -10.65 21.86 6.01
CA ASP A 583 -10.12 23.17 5.65
C ASP A 583 -9.35 23.16 4.31
N ALA A 584 -9.27 24.34 3.68
CA ALA A 584 -8.41 24.57 2.53
C ALA A 584 -6.94 24.53 2.95
N ARG A 585 -6.06 24.07 2.05
CA ARG A 585 -4.63 23.94 2.32
C ARG A 585 -3.81 24.21 1.07
N ALA A 586 -2.72 24.96 1.19
CA ALA A 586 -1.73 25.09 0.13
C ALA A 586 -0.33 24.92 0.70
N CYS A 587 0.45 24.05 0.07
CA CYS A 587 1.76 23.69 0.58
C CYS A 587 2.72 23.38 -0.57
N VAL A 588 3.96 23.81 -0.40
CA VAL A 588 5.07 23.62 -1.33
C VAL A 588 6.15 22.80 -0.66
N TRP A 589 6.70 21.83 -1.38
CA TRP A 589 7.92 21.14 -0.99
C TRP A 589 9.01 21.45 -1.99
N THR A 590 10.19 21.81 -1.48
CA THR A 590 11.37 22.14 -2.29
C THR A 590 12.51 21.20 -1.94
N VAL A 591 13.16 20.66 -2.96
CA VAL A 591 14.31 19.77 -2.84
C VAL A 591 15.58 20.58 -3.01
N ASP A 592 16.50 20.41 -2.07
CA ASP A 592 17.85 20.92 -2.20
C ASP A 592 18.65 20.04 -3.16
N ASP A 593 19.18 20.61 -4.24
CA ASP A 593 19.86 19.86 -5.31
C ASP A 593 21.20 19.24 -4.87
N ALA A 594 21.83 19.75 -3.82
CA ALA A 594 23.12 19.24 -3.35
C ALA A 594 22.98 18.06 -2.38
N THR A 595 21.88 18.03 -1.61
CA THR A 595 21.68 17.09 -0.50
C THR A 595 20.45 16.20 -0.65
N ASP A 596 19.58 16.49 -1.61
CA ASP A 596 18.26 15.88 -1.79
C ASP A 596 17.32 16.03 -0.58
N ALA A 597 17.65 16.94 0.34
CA ALA A 597 16.80 17.26 1.47
C ALA A 597 15.50 17.93 1.00
N VAL A 598 14.37 17.47 1.51
CA VAL A 598 13.06 18.04 1.20
C VAL A 598 12.65 18.99 2.33
N SER A 599 12.47 20.26 1.98
CA SER A 599 11.91 21.29 2.87
C SER A 599 10.44 21.53 2.54
N GLN A 600 9.65 21.92 3.55
CA GLN A 600 8.22 22.23 3.39
C GLN A 600 7.98 23.70 3.70
N THR A 601 7.14 24.35 2.89
CA THR A 601 6.59 25.67 3.15
C THR A 601 5.07 25.63 3.05
N GLU A 602 4.40 25.88 4.18
CA GLU A 602 2.94 26.02 4.24
C GLU A 602 2.55 27.46 3.88
N LEU A 603 1.53 27.63 3.03
CA LEU A 603 1.03 28.94 2.63
C LEU A 603 -0.09 29.36 3.58
N LEU A 604 -0.04 30.61 4.05
CA LEU A 604 -1.16 31.22 4.76
C LEU A 604 -2.25 31.60 3.77
N LEU A 605 -3.37 30.87 3.82
CA LEU A 605 -4.53 31.15 2.98
C LEU A 605 -5.50 32.12 3.66
N HIS A 606 -5.99 33.07 2.88
CA HIS A 606 -6.96 34.07 3.25
C HIS A 606 -8.29 33.81 2.55
N THR A 607 -9.38 34.24 3.20
CA THR A 607 -10.73 34.24 2.62
C THR A 607 -10.74 35.05 1.34
N SER A 608 -11.36 34.51 0.28
CA SER A 608 -11.51 35.18 -0.99
C SER A 608 -12.94 35.65 -1.26
N TYR A 609 -13.05 36.65 -2.11
CA TYR A 609 -14.29 37.29 -2.54
C TYR A 609 -14.29 37.42 -4.05
N ALA A 610 -15.50 37.44 -4.63
CA ALA A 610 -15.71 37.68 -6.04
C ALA A 610 -16.69 38.85 -6.22
N ILE A 611 -16.40 39.73 -7.16
CA ILE A 611 -17.27 40.87 -7.49
C ILE A 611 -17.42 41.06 -8.99
N GLN A 612 -18.65 41.22 -9.45
CA GLN A 612 -18.96 41.46 -10.86
C GLN A 612 -18.89 42.95 -11.21
N ARG A 613 -18.12 43.31 -12.24
CA ARG A 613 -18.00 44.67 -12.76
C ARG A 613 -17.86 44.66 -14.28
N LYS A 614 -18.82 45.30 -14.97
CA LYS A 614 -18.85 45.41 -16.45
C LYS A 614 -18.63 44.06 -17.18
N GLY A 615 -19.26 42.99 -16.70
CA GLY A 615 -19.15 41.66 -17.28
C GLY A 615 -17.89 40.87 -16.90
N TRP A 616 -17.01 41.44 -16.07
CA TRP A 616 -15.83 40.77 -15.52
C TRP A 616 -16.04 40.37 -14.06
N THR A 617 -15.61 39.16 -13.72
CA THR A 617 -15.50 38.68 -12.33
C THR A 617 -14.14 39.05 -11.78
N ILE A 618 -14.07 39.90 -10.76
CA ILE A 618 -12.81 40.23 -10.08
C ILE A 618 -12.74 39.40 -8.81
N ILE A 619 -11.61 38.72 -8.61
CA ILE A 619 -11.38 37.85 -7.45
C ILE A 619 -10.19 38.37 -6.67
N TYR A 620 -10.37 38.49 -5.36
CA TYR A 620 -9.39 39.04 -4.44
C TYR A 620 -9.58 38.40 -3.05
N ASP A 621 -8.66 38.64 -2.13
CA ASP A 621 -8.69 38.09 -0.77
C ASP A 621 -8.31 39.10 0.30
N ASP A 622 -8.62 38.76 1.55
CA ASP A 622 -8.37 39.60 2.72
C ASP A 622 -6.88 39.95 2.90
N GLY A 623 -5.97 39.05 2.53
CA GLY A 623 -4.52 39.30 2.62
C GLY A 623 -4.09 40.46 1.72
N LEU A 624 -4.61 40.51 0.49
CA LEU A 624 -4.31 41.60 -0.45
C LEU A 624 -4.98 42.90 -0.01
N MET A 625 -6.23 42.84 0.47
CA MET A 625 -6.93 44.02 0.96
C MET A 625 -6.23 44.61 2.19
N THR A 626 -5.73 43.76 3.09
CA THR A 626 -4.94 44.20 4.25
C THR A 626 -3.66 44.90 3.80
N LYS A 627 -2.94 44.33 2.82
CA LYS A 627 -1.73 44.94 2.24
C LYS A 627 -2.00 46.33 1.64
N LEU A 628 -3.08 46.47 0.87
CA LEU A 628 -3.48 47.74 0.27
C LEU A 628 -3.84 48.79 1.32
N ASN A 629 -4.58 48.42 2.37
CA ASN A 629 -4.87 49.31 3.49
C ASN A 629 -3.60 49.75 4.23
N GLN A 630 -2.65 48.83 4.45
CA GLN A 630 -1.35 49.18 5.05
C GLN A 630 -0.56 50.18 4.19
N TYR A 631 -0.57 50.03 2.87
CA TYR A 631 0.06 51.03 1.99
C TYR A 631 -0.62 52.39 2.09
N ARG A 632 -1.95 52.42 2.12
CA ARG A 632 -2.70 53.67 2.36
C ARG A 632 -2.28 54.30 3.69
N ASP A 633 -2.33 53.55 4.79
CA ASP A 633 -2.07 54.07 6.13
C ASP A 633 -0.64 54.63 6.26
N ASN A 634 0.34 53.99 5.62
CA ASN A 634 1.72 54.47 5.55
C ASN A 634 1.90 55.71 4.67
N GLY A 635 1.01 55.95 3.69
CA GLY A 635 1.06 57.08 2.77
C GLY A 635 0.35 58.35 3.27
N LEU A 636 -0.56 58.22 4.24
CA LEU A 636 -1.28 59.36 4.82
C LEU A 636 -0.32 60.39 5.44
N PRO A 637 -0.61 61.71 5.33
CA PRO A 637 -1.84 62.33 4.85
C PRO A 637 -1.89 62.63 3.34
N SER A 638 -1.03 61.98 2.53
CA SER A 638 -1.04 62.12 1.07
C SER A 638 -1.66 60.89 0.40
N GLU A 639 -2.14 61.06 -0.83
CA GLU A 639 -2.52 59.93 -1.67
C GLU A 639 -1.27 59.15 -2.11
N THR A 640 -1.36 57.83 -2.08
CA THR A 640 -0.38 56.89 -2.63
C THR A 640 -1.06 55.90 -3.57
N GLY A 641 -0.29 55.12 -4.33
CA GLY A 641 -0.80 54.11 -5.23
C GLY A 641 0.31 53.31 -5.90
N GLY A 642 -0.05 52.43 -6.83
CA GLY A 642 0.90 51.59 -7.52
C GLY A 642 0.25 50.60 -8.49
N MET A 643 1.09 49.73 -9.02
CA MET A 643 0.69 48.70 -9.97
C MET A 643 -0.05 47.54 -9.28
N LEU A 644 -1.07 47.00 -9.97
CA LEU A 644 -1.72 45.74 -9.64
C LEU A 644 -1.20 44.63 -10.55
N LEU A 645 -0.86 43.51 -9.93
CA LEU A 645 -0.40 42.29 -10.56
C LEU A 645 -1.46 41.20 -10.43
N GLY A 646 -1.68 40.44 -11.49
CA GLY A 646 -2.71 39.40 -11.49
C GLY A 646 -2.75 38.57 -12.77
N VAL A 647 -3.82 37.80 -12.91
CA VAL A 647 -4.07 36.99 -14.10
C VAL A 647 -5.39 37.44 -14.71
N THR A 648 -5.37 37.71 -16.01
CA THR A 648 -6.59 37.99 -16.79
C THR A 648 -6.96 36.76 -17.62
N ASP A 649 -8.10 36.16 -17.32
CA ASP A 649 -8.68 35.05 -18.08
C ASP A 649 -9.85 35.55 -18.94
N THR A 650 -9.61 35.68 -20.23
CA THR A 650 -10.59 36.17 -21.21
C THR A 650 -11.65 35.13 -21.58
N LYS A 651 -11.40 33.83 -21.35
CA LYS A 651 -12.39 32.76 -21.61
C LYS A 651 -13.47 32.77 -20.55
N SER A 652 -13.08 32.88 -19.28
CA SER A 652 -14.00 32.93 -18.14
C SER A 652 -14.41 34.36 -17.76
N MET A 653 -13.91 35.38 -18.48
CA MET A 653 -14.10 36.80 -18.16
C MET A 653 -13.78 37.11 -16.69
N THR A 654 -12.62 36.63 -16.23
CA THR A 654 -12.18 36.73 -14.83
C THR A 654 -10.85 37.46 -14.70
N ILE A 655 -10.73 38.30 -13.67
CA ILE A 655 -9.47 38.94 -13.25
C ILE A 655 -9.12 38.41 -11.85
N LEU A 656 -8.06 37.63 -11.74
CA LEU A 656 -7.51 37.15 -10.48
C LEU A 656 -6.48 38.16 -9.97
N MET A 657 -6.77 38.84 -8.87
CA MET A 657 -5.81 39.76 -8.25
C MET A 657 -4.77 38.97 -7.45
N VAL A 658 -3.50 39.06 -7.87
CA VAL A 658 -2.40 38.33 -7.25
C VAL A 658 -1.68 39.19 -6.24
N ASP A 659 -1.17 40.37 -6.61
CA ASP A 659 -0.45 41.23 -5.67
C ASP A 659 -0.54 42.72 -6.06
N ALA A 660 -0.10 43.59 -5.16
CA ALA A 660 -0.01 45.03 -5.38
C ALA A 660 1.38 45.53 -5.02
N LEU A 661 1.93 46.43 -5.84
CA LEU A 661 3.20 47.11 -5.56
C LEU A 661 2.95 48.45 -4.88
N ALA A 662 3.90 48.87 -4.05
CA ALA A 662 3.92 50.21 -3.47
C ALA A 662 4.23 51.28 -4.53
N ALA A 663 4.07 52.55 -4.16
CA ALA A 663 4.41 53.67 -5.03
C ALA A 663 5.90 53.63 -5.42
N PRO A 664 6.23 53.79 -6.71
CA PRO A 664 7.60 54.06 -7.16
C PRO A 664 8.20 55.26 -6.43
N VAL A 665 9.52 55.24 -6.24
CA VAL A 665 10.25 56.29 -5.50
C VAL A 665 10.16 57.68 -6.16
N ASP A 666 9.97 57.73 -7.48
CA ASP A 666 9.80 58.96 -8.26
C ASP A 666 8.33 59.44 -8.35
N SER A 667 7.42 58.84 -7.59
CA SER A 667 6.00 59.24 -7.57
C SER A 667 5.79 60.58 -6.88
N GLN A 668 4.79 61.35 -7.35
CA GLN A 668 4.37 62.60 -6.71
C GLN A 668 3.11 62.37 -5.90
N ALA A 669 3.24 62.48 -4.57
CA ALA A 669 2.15 62.29 -3.62
C ALA A 669 1.71 63.64 -3.05
N SER A 670 0.39 63.88 -3.03
CA SER A 670 -0.24 65.10 -2.50
C SER A 670 -1.56 64.75 -1.80
N PRO A 671 -2.08 65.60 -0.90
CA PRO A 671 -3.41 65.40 -0.32
C PRO A 671 -4.59 65.45 -1.30
N CYS A 672 -4.38 65.84 -2.56
CA CYS A 672 -5.45 66.01 -3.55
C CYS A 672 -5.15 65.37 -4.92
N HIS A 673 -3.98 64.76 -5.10
CA HIS A 673 -3.64 64.02 -6.31
C HIS A 673 -2.47 63.06 -6.05
N PHE A 674 -2.40 62.02 -6.87
CA PHE A 674 -1.27 61.12 -6.96
C PHE A 674 -0.84 60.94 -8.43
N ILE A 675 0.44 61.14 -8.72
CA ILE A 675 1.03 60.83 -10.03
C ILE A 675 2.06 59.73 -9.84
N ARG A 676 1.75 58.54 -10.39
CA ARG A 676 2.62 57.38 -10.30
C ARG A 676 3.90 57.59 -11.11
N GLY A 677 5.03 57.36 -10.46
CA GLY A 677 6.35 57.32 -11.08
C GLY A 677 6.57 56.08 -11.97
N LYS A 678 7.76 55.96 -12.54
CA LYS A 678 8.13 54.88 -13.47
C LYS A 678 9.39 54.12 -13.03
N GLU A 679 10.15 54.66 -12.10
CA GLU A 679 11.44 54.09 -11.69
C GLU A 679 11.24 52.69 -11.08
N GLY A 680 12.01 51.70 -11.58
CA GLY A 680 11.98 50.32 -11.09
C GLY A 680 10.74 49.50 -11.48
N GLN A 681 9.77 50.09 -12.20
CA GLN A 681 8.50 49.42 -12.50
C GLN A 681 8.65 48.32 -13.56
N GLN A 682 9.49 48.56 -14.57
CA GLN A 682 9.74 47.57 -15.62
C GLN A 682 10.49 46.38 -15.04
N GLU A 683 11.52 46.64 -14.23
CA GLU A 683 12.31 45.61 -13.56
C GLU A 683 11.46 44.78 -12.60
N ALA A 684 10.53 45.42 -11.88
CA ALA A 684 9.59 44.72 -11.00
C ALA A 684 8.64 43.80 -11.79
N LEU A 685 8.18 44.23 -12.97
CA LEU A 685 7.34 43.42 -13.83
C LEU A 685 8.12 42.25 -14.46
N GLU A 686 9.35 42.50 -14.93
CA GLU A 686 10.24 41.46 -15.44
C GLU A 686 10.57 40.41 -14.37
N ALA A 687 10.81 40.84 -13.13
CA ALA A 687 10.99 39.93 -11.99
C ALA A 687 9.72 39.12 -11.69
N CYS A 688 8.54 39.74 -11.78
CA CYS A 688 7.25 39.04 -11.64
C CYS A 688 7.10 37.95 -12.71
N HIS A 689 7.36 38.29 -13.97
CA HIS A 689 7.31 37.37 -15.10
C HIS A 689 8.28 36.20 -14.91
N LEU A 690 9.53 36.46 -14.55
CA LEU A 690 10.54 35.42 -14.34
C LEU A 690 10.11 34.41 -13.25
N ARG A 691 9.63 34.90 -12.11
CA ARG A 691 9.28 34.06 -10.96
C ARG A 691 7.99 33.29 -11.15
N THR A 692 7.06 33.82 -11.94
CA THR A 692 5.74 33.21 -12.17
C THR A 692 5.62 32.52 -13.53
N ALA A 693 6.73 32.36 -14.26
CA ALA A 693 6.75 31.80 -15.61
C ALA A 693 5.80 32.53 -16.58
N ASN A 694 5.74 33.86 -16.50
CA ASN A 694 4.88 34.76 -17.27
C ASN A 694 3.37 34.57 -17.07
N ILE A 695 2.96 33.89 -15.99
CA ILE A 695 1.52 33.72 -15.70
C ILE A 695 0.91 34.98 -15.07
N VAL A 696 1.65 35.64 -14.18
CA VAL A 696 1.18 36.87 -13.52
C VAL A 696 1.71 38.09 -14.25
N ASP A 697 0.81 39.01 -14.56
CA ASP A 697 1.10 40.20 -15.36
C ASP A 697 0.42 41.45 -14.79
N TYR A 698 0.68 42.60 -15.40
CA TYR A 698 -0.03 43.85 -15.15
C TYR A 698 -1.53 43.70 -15.45
N ILE A 699 -2.37 43.96 -14.43
CA ILE A 699 -3.84 43.97 -14.58
C ILE A 699 -4.46 45.35 -14.35
N GLY A 700 -3.66 46.29 -13.83
CA GLY A 700 -4.10 47.67 -13.67
C GLY A 700 -3.40 48.45 -12.57
N GLU A 701 -4.10 49.44 -12.02
CA GLU A 701 -3.56 50.38 -11.02
C GLU A 701 -4.41 50.37 -9.76
N TRP A 702 -3.80 50.68 -8.64
CA TRP A 702 -4.50 51.04 -7.42
C TRP A 702 -4.01 52.38 -6.90
N HIS A 703 -4.89 53.10 -6.19
CA HIS A 703 -4.51 54.28 -5.43
C HIS A 703 -5.41 54.44 -4.20
N SER A 704 -5.02 55.35 -3.33
CA SER A 704 -5.71 55.62 -2.07
C SER A 704 -6.33 57.00 -2.07
N HIS A 705 -7.49 57.11 -1.42
CA HIS A 705 -8.09 58.39 -1.04
C HIS A 705 -7.93 58.63 0.47
N LEU A 706 -7.86 59.91 0.83
CA LEU A 706 -7.68 60.36 2.23
C LEU A 706 -8.88 60.04 3.13
N HIS A 707 -8.72 60.32 4.43
CA HIS A 707 -9.81 60.25 5.40
C HIS A 707 -11.01 61.11 5.00
N GLY A 708 -12.22 60.55 5.17
CA GLY A 708 -13.47 61.19 4.78
C GLY A 708 -13.80 61.21 3.28
N CYS A 709 -12.88 60.76 2.40
CA CYS A 709 -13.14 60.63 0.96
C CYS A 709 -13.70 59.23 0.62
N PRO A 710 -14.67 59.11 -0.32
CA PRO A 710 -15.22 57.82 -0.73
C PRO A 710 -14.28 57.06 -1.68
N SER A 711 -14.48 55.75 -1.84
CA SER A 711 -13.77 54.91 -2.83
C SER A 711 -14.32 55.04 -4.27
N THR A 712 -15.19 56.02 -4.53
CA THR A 712 -15.72 56.30 -5.87
C THR A 712 -14.73 57.14 -6.68
N PRO A 713 -14.55 56.86 -7.97
CA PRO A 713 -13.59 57.59 -8.80
C PRO A 713 -13.98 59.06 -9.00
N SER A 714 -13.01 59.94 -8.80
CA SER A 714 -13.06 61.36 -9.15
C SER A 714 -13.13 61.57 -10.68
N GLN A 715 -13.22 62.83 -11.13
CA GLN A 715 -13.19 63.10 -12.56
C GLN A 715 -11.82 62.77 -13.19
N ASP A 716 -10.74 63.01 -12.45
CA ASP A 716 -9.38 62.69 -12.90
C ASP A 716 -9.16 61.18 -12.95
N ASP A 717 -9.69 60.42 -11.99
CA ASP A 717 -9.67 58.96 -12.01
C ASP A 717 -10.40 58.38 -13.22
N LYS A 718 -11.57 58.95 -13.56
CA LYS A 718 -12.32 58.54 -14.75
C LYS A 718 -11.54 58.81 -16.04
N ASN A 719 -10.87 59.96 -16.11
CA ASN A 719 -10.03 60.33 -17.25
C ASN A 719 -8.81 59.39 -17.36
N LEU A 720 -8.16 59.08 -16.23
CA LEU A 720 -7.04 58.14 -16.15
C LEU A 720 -7.48 56.73 -16.55
N LEU A 721 -8.58 56.23 -15.99
CA LEU A 721 -9.14 54.93 -16.33
C LEU A 721 -9.43 54.84 -17.83
N ALA A 722 -10.06 55.85 -18.43
CA ALA A 722 -10.33 55.88 -19.87
C ALA A 722 -9.03 55.91 -20.71
N SER A 723 -7.99 56.61 -20.24
CA SER A 723 -6.68 56.62 -20.90
C SER A 723 -5.99 55.25 -20.84
N LEU A 724 -5.97 54.61 -19.67
CA LEU A 724 -5.34 53.30 -19.49
C LEU A 724 -6.12 52.19 -20.19
N THR A 725 -7.46 52.26 -20.19
CA THR A 725 -8.32 51.35 -20.96
C THR A 725 -7.97 51.36 -22.44
N ARG A 726 -7.74 52.53 -23.05
CA ARG A 726 -7.33 52.64 -24.47
C ARG A 726 -5.97 52.01 -24.76
N LYS A 727 -5.07 51.99 -23.78
CA LYS A 727 -3.76 51.33 -23.92
C LYS A 727 -3.92 49.81 -23.82
N MET A 728 -4.59 49.34 -22.77
CA MET A 728 -4.83 47.92 -22.52
C MET A 728 -5.65 47.25 -23.63
N SER A 729 -6.55 48.00 -24.26
CA SER A 729 -7.34 47.50 -25.39
C SER A 729 -6.52 47.20 -26.64
N ALA A 730 -5.28 47.70 -26.77
CA ALA A 730 -4.41 47.31 -27.88
C ALA A 730 -4.15 45.80 -27.89
N ASP A 731 -4.11 45.18 -26.71
CA ASP A 731 -3.97 43.74 -26.50
C ASP A 731 -5.31 43.05 -26.17
N GLY A 732 -6.43 43.79 -26.28
CA GLY A 732 -7.78 43.28 -25.97
C GLY A 732 -8.06 43.06 -24.49
N LEU A 733 -7.24 43.62 -23.58
CA LEU A 733 -7.35 43.40 -22.14
C LEU A 733 -8.20 44.47 -21.43
N PRO A 734 -8.93 44.12 -20.36
CA PRO A 734 -9.58 45.07 -19.48
C PRO A 734 -8.56 45.84 -18.64
N MET A 735 -8.98 47.00 -18.13
CA MET A 735 -8.20 47.79 -17.18
C MET A 735 -8.88 47.79 -15.80
N LEU A 736 -8.20 47.32 -14.76
CA LEU A 736 -8.70 47.38 -13.39
C LEU A 736 -8.14 48.59 -12.63
N MET A 737 -9.01 49.38 -12.01
CA MET A 737 -8.65 50.45 -11.09
C MET A 737 -9.25 50.19 -9.72
N VAL A 738 -8.38 50.07 -8.71
CA VAL A 738 -8.77 49.85 -7.31
C VAL A 738 -8.53 51.11 -6.49
N ILE A 739 -9.58 51.61 -5.83
CA ILE A 739 -9.50 52.83 -5.01
C ILE A 739 -9.71 52.44 -3.55
N VAL A 740 -8.69 52.64 -2.73
CA VAL A 740 -8.68 52.31 -1.30
C VAL A 740 -9.04 53.55 -0.50
N ALA A 741 -10.18 53.54 0.18
CA ALA A 741 -10.65 54.63 1.00
C ALA A 741 -10.88 54.17 2.44
N GLU A 742 -11.18 55.12 3.34
CA GLU A 742 -11.51 54.79 4.73
C GLU A 742 -12.76 53.89 4.79
N GLY A 743 -12.59 52.67 5.30
CA GLY A 743 -13.67 51.70 5.48
C GLY A 743 -14.28 51.16 4.18
N SER A 744 -13.73 51.44 3.00
CA SER A 744 -14.26 50.93 1.72
C SER A 744 -13.20 50.80 0.63
N ILE A 745 -13.37 49.82 -0.26
CA ILE A 745 -12.52 49.61 -1.43
C ILE A 745 -13.41 49.55 -2.68
N GLY A 746 -13.08 50.39 -3.66
CA GLY A 746 -13.82 50.53 -4.90
C GLY A 746 -13.11 49.80 -6.04
N PHE A 747 -13.84 48.95 -6.76
CA PHE A 747 -13.34 48.21 -7.92
C PHE A 747 -13.99 48.74 -9.20
N ASN A 748 -13.17 49.31 -10.09
CA ASN A 748 -13.61 49.96 -11.32
C ASN A 748 -12.95 49.29 -12.53
N VAL A 749 -13.76 48.80 -13.47
CA VAL A 749 -13.27 48.15 -14.69
C VAL A 749 -13.48 49.07 -15.90
N GLY A 750 -12.44 49.20 -16.71
CA GLY A 750 -12.46 49.85 -18.01
C GLY A 750 -12.40 48.81 -19.12
N THR A 751 -13.36 48.86 -20.04
CA THR A 751 -13.40 48.06 -21.27
C THR A 751 -13.79 48.96 -22.42
N LEU A 752 -13.24 48.75 -23.61
CA LEU A 752 -13.84 49.27 -24.83
C LEU A 752 -14.94 48.29 -25.25
N SER A 753 -16.16 48.77 -25.40
CA SER A 753 -17.22 47.96 -26.00
C SER A 753 -16.79 47.58 -27.41
N THR A 754 -16.56 46.29 -27.65
CA THR A 754 -16.61 45.72 -29.00
C THR A 754 -18.02 45.98 -29.52
N ALA A 755 -18.15 46.87 -30.49
CA ALA A 755 -19.37 47.05 -31.26
C ALA A 755 -19.72 45.77 -32.02
#